data_AF-A0A6G1IQ28-F1
#
_entry.id   AF-A0A6G1IQ28-F1
#
_cell.length_a   1.000
_cell.length_b   1.000
_cell.length_c   1.000
_cell.angle_alpha   90.00
_cell.angle_beta   90.00
_cell.angle_gamma   90.00
#
_symmetry.space_group_name_H-M   'P 1'
#
loop_
_entity.id
_entity.type
_entity.pdbx_description
1 polymer ?
#
loop_
_entity_poly.entity_id
_entity_poly.type
_entity_poly.pdbx_seq_one_letter_code
_entity_poly.pdbx_strand_id
1 'polypeptide(L)'
;MIFRSSAVFALQSFIVLTTLPQQADGFIQATIWKRQDDGIPSSPPWVGLGAILPAPECMSNSPDCPYEGSTTLDACSAEKCTMTFIGACMQTGTMVDKSCVCKADLNENTCSACTGTKARTPYLYWLNSTCGDIEGWEGLSADWTEELPEISLIEVGNATYIYGYYSYTACTDLWDVDCIISYYSGYNTSSVSDICTGFNSLLWEPNIYNASEAAAVTPQVDAKNYSSEYLAYPSYYDPLTDHGVFLDLHGYCQNAILPNENICATDASHAKLLFWSLTLCNPVSVWGWPDDWESDIPYLDSGFIEQSNWPALPAATEGHSCSAYINNIEGNCTSERCKGELCSEIVKAISLSCYCKEMDISSKCDSDGLDLTADYLLLNSTCTSVAEFPGLPLGWQDKLLIMNSSYGAPSNFTSWPKCANAANCYSALNGSVTNCAQTLCEVDFATSLCNSTITGVKPECFCSPVSYENTCNTNCKLSWEREEYLNWMNTTCSPVYSWGGLPSNWVDLLQVQDTELLPWSWRIQIAEGAQSAQDPALARTEAGHCPSVAQKLAAFAAVNAAMALLTPILGRRDVMKKITFGVFGKRASMMWLLTGPLTVLLHVASNAIAALLIKRTRGFEGVDVGQLILLWCTRPRLAWMVVILIPFQAADEIYFSVASSTLLAEMVLQGIGAYYMGTATNYARRQKFYEAGRLIRTHKGKDAMVMYAGSIIWLCVIFIAVATCIWSLLGMSLIVLFKKIARVSLAGMMGCFVAQWVWWTGYIKVSDETYCPPQLGKITVIWIIFSVSGAMIGGGL
;
A
#
# COMPACT_ATOMS: atom_id res chain seq x y z
N MET A 1 -41.25 -37.57 3.18
CA MET A 1 -40.78 -37.26 1.81
C MET A 1 -39.42 -36.56 1.78
N ILE A 2 -39.05 -35.76 2.79
CA ILE A 2 -37.75 -35.04 2.85
C ILE A 2 -36.52 -35.95 3.08
N PHE A 3 -36.68 -37.19 3.57
CA PHE A 3 -35.55 -38.11 3.83
C PHE A 3 -35.20 -39.08 2.69
N ARG A 4 -35.93 -39.11 1.57
CA ARG A 4 -35.54 -39.92 0.39
C ARG A 4 -34.48 -39.23 -0.46
N SER A 5 -34.38 -37.90 -0.41
CA SER A 5 -33.43 -37.14 -1.24
C SER A 5 -31.98 -37.26 -0.79
N SER A 6 -31.69 -37.40 0.51
CA SER A 6 -30.29 -37.42 1.00
C SER A 6 -29.53 -38.71 0.64
N ALA A 7 -30.21 -39.85 0.56
CA ALA A 7 -29.59 -41.11 0.14
C ALA A 7 -29.37 -41.17 -1.38
N VAL A 8 -30.27 -40.55 -2.17
CA VAL A 8 -30.12 -40.42 -3.62
C VAL A 8 -29.03 -39.40 -3.97
N PHE A 9 -28.89 -38.32 -3.21
CA PHE A 9 -27.81 -37.35 -3.37
C PHE A 9 -26.43 -37.99 -3.10
N ALA A 10 -26.30 -38.80 -2.05
CA ALA A 10 -25.04 -39.50 -1.76
C ALA A 10 -24.67 -40.53 -2.85
N LEU A 11 -25.65 -41.22 -3.44
CA LEU A 11 -25.43 -42.17 -4.54
C LEU A 11 -25.16 -41.47 -5.89
N GLN A 12 -25.83 -40.33 -6.16
CA GLN A 12 -25.59 -39.51 -7.35
C GLN A 12 -24.24 -38.81 -7.30
N SER A 13 -23.80 -38.32 -6.13
CA SER A 13 -22.45 -37.78 -5.96
C SER A 13 -21.37 -38.84 -6.18
N PHE A 14 -21.64 -40.12 -5.89
CA PHE A 14 -20.72 -41.22 -6.16
C PHE A 14 -20.56 -41.54 -7.66
N ILE A 15 -21.62 -41.32 -8.46
CA ILE A 15 -21.59 -41.51 -9.92
C ILE A 15 -20.97 -40.29 -10.62
N VAL A 16 -21.28 -39.06 -10.18
CA VAL A 16 -20.74 -37.84 -10.78
C VAL A 16 -19.24 -37.67 -10.54
N LEU A 17 -18.71 -38.11 -9.39
CA LEU A 17 -17.26 -38.06 -9.10
C LEU A 17 -16.42 -39.11 -9.84
N THR A 18 -17.05 -40.13 -10.44
CA THR A 18 -16.32 -41.20 -11.15
C THR A 18 -16.36 -41.05 -12.68
N THR A 19 -17.16 -40.13 -13.23
CA THR A 19 -17.26 -39.88 -14.66
C THR A 19 -17.19 -38.38 -14.98
N LEU A 20 -16.07 -37.95 -15.60
CA LEU A 20 -15.81 -36.65 -16.28
C LEU A 20 -15.09 -35.55 -15.46
N PRO A 21 -13.77 -35.33 -15.70
CA PRO A 21 -13.01 -34.23 -15.09
C PRO A 21 -12.82 -32.99 -16.00
N GLN A 22 -13.63 -32.78 -17.04
CA GLN A 22 -13.26 -31.87 -18.15
C GLN A 22 -14.17 -30.65 -18.38
N GLN A 23 -15.06 -30.29 -17.45
CA GLN A 23 -16.05 -29.23 -17.72
C GLN A 23 -16.23 -28.22 -16.57
N ALA A 24 -15.15 -27.87 -15.87
CA ALA A 24 -15.15 -26.82 -14.84
C ALA A 24 -14.72 -25.44 -15.36
N ASP A 25 -14.02 -25.35 -16.50
CA ASP A 25 -13.43 -24.09 -16.99
C ASP A 25 -14.41 -23.21 -17.80
N GLY A 26 -15.55 -23.75 -18.23
CA GLY A 26 -16.53 -23.03 -19.05
C GLY A 26 -17.53 -22.16 -18.30
N PHE A 27 -17.63 -22.28 -16.96
CA PHE A 27 -18.69 -21.62 -16.19
C PHE A 27 -18.27 -20.27 -15.57
N ILE A 28 -16.98 -19.90 -15.66
CA ILE A 28 -16.43 -18.69 -15.01
C ILE A 28 -16.36 -17.48 -15.98
N GLN A 29 -16.45 -17.68 -17.30
CA GLN A 29 -16.36 -16.59 -18.29
C GLN A 29 -17.70 -16.03 -18.81
N ALA A 30 -18.86 -16.58 -18.44
CA ALA A 30 -20.16 -16.18 -19.01
C ALA A 30 -21.00 -15.24 -18.12
N THR A 31 -20.40 -14.61 -17.11
CA THR A 31 -21.13 -13.83 -16.09
C THR A 31 -20.63 -12.38 -16.03
N ILE A 32 -20.40 -11.76 -17.18
CA ILE A 32 -20.34 -10.29 -17.31
C ILE A 32 -21.79 -9.83 -17.47
N TRP A 33 -22.45 -9.53 -16.34
CA TRP A 33 -23.82 -9.05 -16.34
C TRP A 33 -23.87 -7.53 -16.53
N LYS A 34 -24.66 -7.15 -17.54
CA LYS A 34 -25.27 -5.84 -17.75
C LYS A 34 -25.69 -5.19 -16.43
N ARG A 35 -25.31 -3.92 -16.27
CA ARG A 35 -25.87 -2.95 -15.32
C ARG A 35 -27.40 -2.99 -15.46
N GLN A 36 -28.09 -3.41 -14.40
CA GLN A 36 -29.54 -3.45 -14.32
C GLN A 36 -29.95 -2.42 -13.27
N ASP A 37 -30.63 -1.38 -13.73
CA ASP A 37 -30.93 -0.13 -13.02
C ASP A 37 -31.36 -0.33 -11.56
N ASP A 38 -30.51 0.16 -10.66
CA ASP A 38 -30.57 0.07 -9.21
C ASP A 38 -31.68 0.95 -8.58
N GLY A 39 -32.59 1.53 -9.37
CA GLY A 39 -33.66 2.40 -8.86
C GLY A 39 -33.18 3.67 -8.15
N ILE A 40 -31.92 4.09 -8.37
CA ILE A 40 -31.43 5.40 -7.95
C ILE A 40 -32.03 6.41 -8.93
N PRO A 41 -32.84 7.39 -8.47
CA PRO A 41 -33.35 8.43 -9.35
C PRO A 41 -32.19 9.18 -10.00
N SER A 42 -32.31 9.44 -11.30
CA SER A 42 -31.42 10.37 -12.00
C SER A 42 -31.53 11.76 -11.36
N SER A 43 -30.44 12.16 -10.66
CA SER A 43 -30.15 13.44 -9.97
C SER A 43 -30.84 13.65 -8.60
N PRO A 44 -30.16 14.27 -7.60
CA PRO A 44 -29.45 15.56 -7.69
C PRO A 44 -27.94 15.50 -8.02
N PRO A 45 -27.30 16.65 -8.36
CA PRO A 45 -25.90 16.75 -8.76
C PRO A 45 -24.96 16.59 -7.56
N TRP A 46 -24.63 15.34 -7.22
CA TRP A 46 -23.62 15.03 -6.21
C TRP A 46 -22.22 15.17 -6.82
N VAL A 47 -21.38 16.01 -6.22
CA VAL A 47 -19.97 16.17 -6.61
C VAL A 47 -19.04 15.88 -5.43
N GLY A 48 -17.80 15.51 -5.72
CA GLY A 48 -16.77 15.38 -4.69
C GLY A 48 -16.41 16.75 -4.11
N LEU A 49 -15.98 16.79 -2.84
CA LEU A 49 -15.68 18.03 -2.12
C LEU A 49 -14.69 18.96 -2.87
N GLY A 50 -13.73 18.37 -3.60
CA GLY A 50 -12.72 19.11 -4.37
C GLY A 50 -13.20 19.71 -5.71
N ALA A 51 -14.46 19.48 -6.09
CA ALA A 51 -15.03 20.05 -7.32
C ALA A 51 -15.73 21.41 -7.10
N ILE A 52 -15.80 21.91 -5.86
CA ILE A 52 -16.36 23.22 -5.51
C ILE A 52 -15.19 24.19 -5.27
N LEU A 53 -15.14 25.30 -6.02
CA LEU A 53 -14.11 26.33 -5.85
C LEU A 53 -14.29 27.07 -4.51
N PRO A 54 -13.20 27.54 -3.85
CA PRO A 54 -13.30 28.34 -2.64
C PRO A 54 -14.10 29.62 -2.89
N ALA A 55 -14.98 29.99 -1.96
CA ALA A 55 -15.75 31.22 -2.07
C ALA A 55 -14.82 32.46 -1.93
N PRO A 56 -15.07 33.56 -2.65
CA PRO A 56 -14.31 34.81 -2.51
C PRO A 56 -14.37 35.38 -1.09
N GLU A 57 -13.33 36.12 -0.69
CA GLU A 57 -13.20 36.67 0.66
C GLU A 57 -14.33 37.63 1.06
N CYS A 58 -14.98 38.28 0.07
CA CYS A 58 -16.15 39.12 0.32
C CYS A 58 -17.38 38.33 0.81
N MET A 59 -17.41 37.00 0.65
CA MET A 59 -18.48 36.13 1.15
C MET A 59 -18.21 35.58 2.55
N SER A 60 -16.95 35.38 2.95
CA SER A 60 -16.60 34.68 4.20
C SER A 60 -16.81 35.50 5.49
N ASN A 61 -16.97 36.82 5.38
CA ASN A 61 -17.01 37.73 6.54
C ASN A 61 -18.26 38.62 6.60
N SER A 62 -19.25 38.42 5.73
CA SER A 62 -20.44 39.27 5.67
C SER A 62 -21.67 38.58 6.28
N PRO A 63 -22.34 39.17 7.29
CA PRO A 63 -23.56 38.61 7.88
C PRO A 63 -24.75 38.57 6.92
N ASP A 64 -24.67 39.28 5.79
CA ASP A 64 -25.74 39.38 4.79
C ASP A 64 -25.62 38.32 3.67
N CYS A 65 -24.58 37.47 3.69
CA CYS A 65 -24.39 36.39 2.72
C CYS A 65 -24.93 35.05 3.27
N PRO A 66 -25.86 34.37 2.57
CA PRO A 66 -26.45 33.10 3.03
C PRO A 66 -25.51 31.88 2.89
N TYR A 67 -24.20 32.12 2.74
CA TYR A 67 -23.18 31.10 2.56
C TYR A 67 -22.14 31.22 3.69
N GLU A 68 -22.17 30.29 4.65
CA GLU A 68 -21.27 30.26 5.81
C GLU A 68 -20.08 29.30 5.59
N GLY A 69 -19.55 29.22 4.37
CA GLY A 69 -18.36 28.42 4.09
C GLY A 69 -18.51 26.94 4.47
N SER A 70 -17.73 26.48 5.45
CA SER A 70 -17.67 25.08 5.88
C SER A 70 -18.99 24.55 6.46
N THR A 71 -19.78 25.35 7.17
CA THR A 71 -21.05 24.89 7.76
C THR A 71 -22.11 24.60 6.69
N THR A 72 -22.16 25.39 5.62
CA THR A 72 -23.05 25.14 4.48
C THR A 72 -22.63 23.89 3.70
N LEU A 73 -21.33 23.67 3.51
CA LEU A 73 -20.82 22.46 2.83
C LEU A 73 -21.08 21.19 3.64
N ASP A 74 -20.88 21.23 4.97
CA ASP A 74 -21.15 20.08 5.84
C ASP A 74 -22.63 19.72 5.86
N ALA A 75 -23.53 20.72 5.94
CA ALA A 75 -24.98 20.54 5.94
C ALA A 75 -25.51 19.99 4.60
N CYS A 76 -24.79 20.22 3.50
CA CYS A 76 -25.13 19.74 2.16
C CYS A 76 -24.36 18.48 1.74
N SER A 77 -23.58 17.89 2.65
CA SER A 77 -22.81 16.68 2.40
C SER A 77 -23.54 15.42 2.89
N ALA A 78 -23.32 14.30 2.20
CA ALA A 78 -23.79 13.00 2.65
C ALA A 78 -22.80 11.89 2.28
N GLU A 79 -22.69 10.88 3.14
CA GLU A 79 -21.91 9.69 2.85
C GLU A 79 -22.67 8.82 1.84
N LYS A 80 -22.09 8.62 0.65
CA LYS A 80 -22.68 7.84 -0.45
C LYS A 80 -21.78 6.66 -0.78
N CYS A 81 -22.41 5.57 -1.23
CA CYS A 81 -21.66 4.43 -1.73
C CYS A 81 -21.06 4.75 -3.10
N THR A 82 -19.74 4.75 -3.20
CA THR A 82 -19.00 5.04 -4.44
C THR A 82 -18.60 3.76 -5.18
N MET A 83 -18.67 2.59 -4.53
CA MET A 83 -18.40 1.28 -5.16
C MET A 83 -19.20 0.14 -4.49
N THR A 84 -19.89 -0.70 -5.28
CA THR A 84 -20.64 -1.87 -4.78
C THR A 84 -20.13 -3.20 -5.36
N PHE A 85 -20.23 -4.28 -4.57
CA PHE A 85 -19.96 -5.66 -5.00
C PHE A 85 -21.01 -6.60 -4.41
N ILE A 86 -21.73 -7.32 -5.27
CA ILE A 86 -22.77 -8.29 -4.88
C ILE A 86 -23.81 -7.65 -3.93
N GLY A 87 -24.31 -6.47 -4.28
CA GLY A 87 -25.35 -5.78 -3.50
C GLY A 87 -24.91 -5.23 -2.14
N ALA A 88 -23.63 -5.30 -1.79
CA ALA A 88 -23.05 -4.66 -0.62
C ALA A 88 -22.16 -3.47 -1.02
N CYS A 89 -22.21 -2.39 -0.24
CA CYS A 89 -21.32 -1.24 -0.43
C CYS A 89 -19.91 -1.59 0.03
N MET A 90 -18.91 -1.44 -0.86
CA MET A 90 -17.51 -1.72 -0.56
C MET A 90 -16.71 -0.45 -0.24
N GLN A 91 -17.12 0.70 -0.75
CA GLN A 91 -16.46 1.98 -0.51
C GLN A 91 -17.51 3.08 -0.39
N THR A 92 -17.38 3.89 0.66
CA THR A 92 -18.15 5.12 0.85
C THR A 92 -17.28 6.35 0.62
N GLY A 93 -17.91 7.44 0.19
CA GLY A 93 -17.27 8.75 0.06
C GLY A 93 -18.26 9.86 0.38
N THR A 94 -17.77 10.95 0.97
CA THR A 94 -18.56 12.15 1.22
C THR A 94 -18.75 12.91 -0.08
N MET A 95 -20.00 13.06 -0.51
CA MET A 95 -20.35 13.87 -1.68
C MET A 95 -21.22 15.05 -1.25
N VAL A 96 -21.14 16.16 -1.98
CA VAL A 96 -21.91 17.39 -1.74
C VAL A 96 -23.00 17.52 -2.78
N ASP A 97 -24.22 17.82 -2.34
CA ASP A 97 -25.34 18.11 -3.24
C ASP A 97 -25.26 19.58 -3.69
N LYS A 98 -24.91 19.83 -4.97
CA LYS A 98 -24.83 21.21 -5.48
C LYS A 98 -26.18 21.95 -5.40
N SER A 99 -27.31 21.26 -5.47
CA SER A 99 -28.64 21.90 -5.35
C SER A 99 -28.94 22.38 -3.94
N CYS A 100 -28.34 21.75 -2.92
CA CYS A 100 -28.39 22.20 -1.55
C CYS A 100 -27.51 23.44 -1.32
N VAL A 101 -26.36 23.53 -1.99
CA VAL A 101 -25.44 24.68 -1.93
C VAL A 101 -26.01 25.89 -2.67
N CYS A 102 -26.54 25.67 -3.88
CA CYS A 102 -27.07 26.70 -4.77
C CYS A 102 -28.58 26.92 -4.58
N LYS A 103 -29.02 27.11 -3.33
CA LYS A 103 -30.42 27.45 -3.03
C LYS A 103 -30.84 28.72 -3.78
N ALA A 104 -32.15 28.85 -4.03
CA ALA A 104 -32.76 29.95 -4.78
C ALA A 104 -32.40 31.36 -4.28
N ASP A 105 -31.92 31.48 -3.04
CA ASP A 105 -31.56 32.76 -2.43
C ASP A 105 -30.13 33.23 -2.80
N LEU A 106 -29.31 32.39 -3.45
CA LEU A 106 -27.93 32.73 -3.86
C LEU A 106 -27.90 33.21 -5.33
N ASN A 107 -27.74 34.52 -5.54
CA ASN A 107 -27.71 35.20 -6.84
C ASN A 107 -26.71 36.37 -6.85
N GLU A 108 -26.49 37.00 -8.00
CA GLU A 108 -25.55 38.11 -8.24
C GLU A 108 -25.71 39.35 -7.32
N ASN A 109 -26.84 39.48 -6.63
CA ASN A 109 -27.15 40.60 -5.76
C ASN A 109 -27.29 40.20 -4.28
N THR A 110 -27.20 38.91 -3.96
CA THR A 110 -27.41 38.40 -2.60
C THR A 110 -26.35 38.90 -1.62
N CYS A 111 -25.09 39.02 -2.05
CA CYS A 111 -23.98 39.45 -1.21
C CYS A 111 -23.64 40.93 -1.41
N SER A 112 -24.22 41.81 -0.58
CA SER A 112 -23.97 43.26 -0.57
C SER A 112 -22.48 43.62 -0.39
N ALA A 113 -21.73 42.81 0.35
CA ALA A 113 -20.29 42.98 0.56
C ALA A 113 -19.43 42.81 -0.71
N CYS A 114 -20.00 42.23 -1.78
CA CYS A 114 -19.31 42.02 -3.05
C CYS A 114 -19.72 43.06 -4.12
N THR A 115 -20.25 44.23 -3.75
CA THR A 115 -20.79 45.23 -4.71
C THR A 115 -19.77 46.25 -5.25
N GLY A 116 -18.59 46.38 -4.64
CA GLY A 116 -17.55 47.30 -5.13
C GLY A 116 -16.91 46.82 -6.43
N THR A 117 -16.50 47.75 -7.30
CA THR A 117 -15.87 47.48 -8.61
C THR A 117 -14.67 46.52 -8.54
N LYS A 118 -13.97 46.46 -7.39
CA LYS A 118 -12.87 45.53 -7.14
C LYS A 118 -13.29 44.12 -6.68
N ALA A 119 -14.44 43.97 -6.01
CA ALA A 119 -14.89 42.71 -5.40
C ALA A 119 -16.01 41.98 -6.16
N ARG A 120 -16.70 42.70 -7.06
CA ARG A 120 -17.85 42.19 -7.82
C ARG A 120 -17.47 41.16 -8.88
N THR A 121 -16.39 41.40 -9.62
CA THR A 121 -15.90 40.49 -10.67
C THR A 121 -15.59 39.06 -10.19
N PRO A 122 -14.80 38.83 -9.11
CA PRO A 122 -14.51 37.47 -8.64
C PRO A 122 -15.74 36.74 -8.06
N TYR A 123 -16.73 37.49 -7.55
CA TYR A 123 -17.97 36.94 -7.04
C TYR A 123 -18.88 36.37 -8.14
N LEU A 124 -19.10 37.13 -9.22
CA LEU A 124 -19.90 36.68 -10.36
C LEU A 124 -19.27 35.45 -11.05
N TYR A 125 -17.93 35.41 -11.12
CA TYR A 125 -17.20 34.27 -11.66
C TYR A 125 -17.38 32.99 -10.82
N TRP A 126 -17.28 33.10 -9.48
CA TRP A 126 -17.48 31.97 -8.58
C TRP A 126 -18.91 31.41 -8.65
N LEU A 127 -19.92 32.29 -8.68
CA LEU A 127 -21.34 31.92 -8.82
C LEU A 127 -21.59 31.10 -10.09
N ASN A 128 -21.05 31.54 -11.23
CA ASN A 128 -21.19 30.85 -12.51
C ASN A 128 -20.55 29.45 -12.47
N SER A 129 -19.33 29.35 -11.91
CA SER A 129 -18.60 28.07 -11.85
C SER A 129 -19.23 27.03 -10.92
N THR A 130 -19.88 27.47 -9.84
CA THR A 130 -20.40 26.59 -8.79
C THR A 130 -21.86 26.18 -9.05
N CYS A 131 -22.67 27.10 -9.57
CA CYS A 131 -24.12 26.94 -9.70
C CYS A 131 -24.64 27.02 -11.14
N GLY A 132 -23.84 27.51 -12.09
CA GLY A 132 -24.26 27.74 -13.48
C GLY A 132 -24.59 26.47 -14.27
N ASP A 133 -24.19 25.28 -13.79
CA ASP A 133 -24.50 23.99 -14.40
C ASP A 133 -25.78 23.33 -13.84
N ILE A 134 -26.46 23.95 -12.89
CA ILE A 134 -27.70 23.42 -12.29
C ILE A 134 -28.89 23.80 -13.15
N GLU A 135 -29.61 22.78 -13.66
CA GLU A 135 -30.80 22.96 -14.47
C GLU A 135 -31.88 23.76 -13.70
N GLY A 136 -32.24 24.93 -14.21
CA GLY A 136 -33.25 25.82 -13.63
C GLY A 136 -32.75 26.82 -12.59
N TRP A 137 -31.42 26.97 -12.40
CA TRP A 137 -30.86 28.04 -11.56
C TRP A 137 -30.72 29.35 -12.36
N GLU A 138 -31.36 30.43 -11.87
CA GLU A 138 -31.43 31.75 -12.52
C GLU A 138 -30.68 32.85 -11.74
N GLY A 139 -29.61 32.49 -11.01
CA GLY A 139 -28.93 33.39 -10.07
C GLY A 139 -27.95 34.40 -10.71
N LEU A 140 -27.71 34.35 -12.02
CA LEU A 140 -26.89 35.31 -12.77
C LEU A 140 -27.72 35.93 -13.89
N SER A 141 -27.63 37.25 -14.07
CA SER A 141 -28.20 37.93 -15.23
C SER A 141 -27.54 37.46 -16.52
N ALA A 142 -28.23 37.55 -17.66
CA ALA A 142 -27.67 37.16 -18.96
C ALA A 142 -26.50 38.06 -19.40
N ASP A 143 -26.41 39.27 -18.83
CA ASP A 143 -25.54 40.35 -19.27
C ASP A 143 -24.42 40.66 -18.25
N TRP A 144 -24.21 39.76 -17.27
CA TRP A 144 -23.27 39.96 -16.15
C TRP A 144 -21.82 40.27 -16.58
N THR A 145 -21.46 39.98 -17.84
CA THR A 145 -20.14 40.29 -18.42
C THR A 145 -20.00 41.73 -18.93
N GLU A 146 -21.09 42.48 -19.14
CA GLU A 146 -21.08 43.87 -19.63
C GLU A 146 -20.75 44.90 -18.53
N GLU A 147 -20.80 44.50 -17.25
CA GLU A 147 -20.48 45.37 -16.10
C GLU A 147 -18.97 45.57 -15.85
N LEU A 148 -18.10 45.22 -16.82
CA LEU A 148 -16.63 45.28 -16.72
C LEU A 148 -16.07 46.52 -17.48
N PRO A 149 -15.32 47.48 -16.86
CA PRO A 149 -15.01 48.80 -17.46
C PRO A 149 -13.81 48.90 -18.46
N GLU A 150 -13.88 49.84 -19.43
CA GLU A 150 -12.85 50.24 -20.46
C GLU A 150 -12.40 51.75 -20.36
N ILE A 151 -11.18 52.16 -20.79
CA ILE A 151 -10.47 53.44 -20.40
C ILE A 151 -9.71 54.18 -21.58
N SER A 152 -9.61 55.56 -21.63
CA SER A 152 -8.75 56.40 -22.58
C SER A 152 -8.47 57.93 -22.18
N LEU A 153 -7.46 58.67 -22.74
CA LEU A 153 -6.68 59.82 -22.09
C LEU A 153 -6.03 61.01 -22.99
N ILE A 154 -5.66 62.25 -22.45
CA ILE A 154 -4.90 63.45 -23.07
C ILE A 154 -4.07 64.40 -22.06
N GLU A 155 -3.07 65.22 -22.55
CA GLU A 155 -1.75 65.83 -22.05
C GLU A 155 -1.56 67.39 -21.73
N VAL A 156 -0.48 67.83 -21.01
CA VAL A 156 -0.05 69.21 -20.49
C VAL A 156 1.43 69.58 -20.71
N GLY A 157 1.73 70.89 -20.84
CA GLY A 157 3.08 71.50 -20.83
C GLY A 157 3.22 72.87 -20.13
N ASN A 158 4.48 73.32 -19.99
CA ASN A 158 5.07 74.36 -19.11
C ASN A 158 4.82 75.84 -19.49
N ALA A 159 4.49 76.72 -18.52
CA ALA A 159 4.45 78.18 -18.66
C ALA A 159 5.23 78.89 -17.53
N THR A 160 6.37 79.50 -17.85
CA THR A 160 7.21 80.26 -16.90
C THR A 160 6.91 81.76 -16.97
N TYR A 161 6.55 82.35 -15.83
CA TYR A 161 6.24 83.78 -15.67
C TYR A 161 7.47 84.53 -15.14
N ILE A 162 7.98 85.53 -15.88
CA ILE A 162 9.16 86.34 -15.53
C ILE A 162 8.68 87.73 -15.05
N TYR A 163 9.05 88.12 -13.83
CA TYR A 163 8.72 89.45 -13.28
C TYR A 163 9.60 90.55 -13.91
N GLY A 164 8.97 91.49 -14.62
CA GLY A 164 9.61 92.69 -15.16
C GLY A 164 8.62 93.75 -15.64
N TYR A 165 7.99 94.46 -14.70
CA TYR A 165 7.32 95.78 -14.82
C TYR A 165 6.39 96.05 -16.05
N TYR A 166 5.09 96.01 -15.75
CA TYR A 166 3.90 96.52 -16.49
C TYR A 166 3.62 95.95 -17.89
N SER A 167 2.75 94.93 -17.96
CA SER A 167 1.56 94.93 -18.82
C SER A 167 0.61 93.81 -18.41
N TYR A 168 -0.63 94.16 -18.08
CA TYR A 168 -1.75 93.22 -18.13
C TYR A 168 -2.00 92.86 -19.59
N THR A 169 -1.82 91.61 -19.96
CA THR A 169 -2.58 90.97 -21.05
C THR A 169 -2.51 89.48 -20.84
N ALA A 170 -3.64 88.90 -20.43
CA ALA A 170 -3.87 87.47 -20.55
C ALA A 170 -3.68 87.08 -22.03
N CYS A 171 -3.04 85.94 -22.27
CA CYS A 171 -3.07 85.28 -23.57
C CYS A 171 -4.47 84.72 -23.81
N THR A 172 -5.42 85.60 -24.08
CA THR A 172 -6.73 85.29 -24.66
C THR A 172 -6.74 85.94 -26.02
N ASP A 173 -6.04 85.35 -26.97
CA ASP A 173 -6.62 84.97 -28.25
C ASP A 173 -5.54 84.27 -29.08
N LEU A 174 -6.02 83.26 -29.78
CA LEU A 174 -5.29 82.39 -30.69
C LEU A 174 -4.57 83.22 -31.78
N TRP A 175 -3.71 82.55 -32.55
CA TRP A 175 -3.08 82.97 -33.80
C TRP A 175 -1.71 83.69 -33.63
N ASP A 176 -0.63 82.89 -33.72
CA ASP A 176 0.79 83.26 -33.98
C ASP A 176 1.49 84.09 -32.86
N VAL A 177 2.66 83.78 -32.27
CA VAL A 177 4.00 83.42 -32.78
C VAL A 177 4.91 82.97 -31.59
N ASP A 178 5.96 82.21 -31.90
CA ASP A 178 7.22 81.94 -31.15
C ASP A 178 7.49 82.70 -29.83
N CYS A 179 7.73 81.94 -28.76
CA CYS A 179 8.40 82.39 -27.53
C CYS A 179 9.81 81.81 -27.45
N ILE A 180 10.82 82.60 -27.84
CA ILE A 180 12.24 82.25 -27.70
C ILE A 180 12.72 82.67 -26.29
N ILE A 181 13.18 81.71 -25.47
CA ILE A 181 13.79 81.93 -24.15
C ILE A 181 15.32 81.76 -24.24
N SER A 182 16.06 82.73 -23.70
CA SER A 182 17.53 82.78 -23.68
C SER A 182 18.10 82.39 -22.30
N TYR A 183 19.14 81.55 -22.25
CA TYR A 183 19.79 81.02 -21.04
C TYR A 183 20.83 81.98 -20.41
N TYR A 184 20.83 82.13 -19.08
CA TYR A 184 22.00 82.58 -18.30
C TYR A 184 22.12 81.82 -16.98
N SER A 185 23.27 81.19 -16.76
CA SER A 185 23.62 80.34 -15.61
C SER A 185 24.45 81.09 -14.56
N GLY A 186 24.11 80.89 -13.28
CA GLY A 186 25.09 80.96 -12.19
C GLY A 186 24.57 81.60 -10.91
N TYR A 187 24.12 80.78 -9.94
CA TYR A 187 24.26 81.03 -8.49
C TYR A 187 24.10 79.70 -7.71
N ASN A 188 24.84 79.59 -6.59
CA ASN A 188 25.06 78.44 -5.69
C ASN A 188 23.80 77.62 -5.30
N THR A 189 23.87 76.30 -5.51
CA THR A 189 22.90 75.29 -5.05
C THR A 189 23.34 74.64 -3.73
N SER A 190 23.31 75.38 -2.62
CA SER A 190 23.54 74.82 -1.27
C SER A 190 22.28 74.22 -0.63
N SER A 191 21.34 73.70 -1.43
CA SER A 191 20.06 73.15 -0.96
C SER A 191 19.73 71.76 -1.51
N VAL A 192 20.68 71.07 -2.18
CA VAL A 192 20.43 69.81 -2.91
C VAL A 192 20.98 68.57 -2.18
N SER A 193 22.02 68.65 -1.34
CA SER A 193 22.55 67.45 -0.64
C SER A 193 21.59 66.87 0.40
N ASP A 194 20.68 67.67 0.95
CA ASP A 194 19.66 67.22 1.90
C ASP A 194 18.52 66.45 1.22
N ILE A 195 18.47 66.46 -0.12
CA ILE A 195 17.47 65.70 -0.87
C ILE A 195 17.74 64.20 -0.75
N CYS A 196 19.00 63.74 -0.76
CA CYS A 196 19.33 62.31 -0.83
C CYS A 196 19.18 61.58 0.52
N THR A 197 19.50 62.24 1.63
CA THR A 197 19.50 61.64 2.98
C THR A 197 18.15 61.72 3.69
N GLY A 198 17.16 62.40 3.10
CA GLY A 198 15.80 62.53 3.63
C GLY A 198 14.69 62.31 2.59
N PHE A 199 15.02 61.76 1.42
CA PHE A 199 14.06 61.52 0.35
C PHE A 199 12.97 60.54 0.79
N ASN A 200 11.71 60.98 0.81
CA ASN A 200 10.54 60.14 1.10
C ASN A 200 9.55 60.24 -0.05
N SER A 201 9.47 59.19 -0.87
CA SER A 201 8.60 59.12 -2.05
C SER A 201 7.12 59.36 -1.72
N LEU A 202 6.67 58.93 -0.53
CA LEU A 202 5.26 59.04 -0.09
C LEU A 202 4.77 60.49 0.10
N LEU A 203 5.69 61.44 0.31
CA LEU A 203 5.36 62.86 0.43
C LEU A 203 5.09 63.53 -0.92
N TRP A 204 5.60 62.95 -2.02
CA TRP A 204 5.60 63.54 -3.35
C TRP A 204 4.74 62.77 -4.36
N GLU A 205 4.60 61.45 -4.19
CA GLU A 205 3.75 60.57 -5.01
C GLU A 205 2.32 61.08 -5.26
N PRO A 206 1.60 61.70 -4.30
CA PRO A 206 0.23 62.15 -4.54
C PRO A 206 0.09 63.29 -5.56
N ASN A 207 1.20 63.99 -5.89
CA ASN A 207 1.18 65.28 -6.58
C ASN A 207 2.02 65.34 -7.88
N ILE A 208 2.66 64.23 -8.29
CA ILE A 208 3.45 64.15 -9.52
C ILE A 208 2.65 63.38 -10.58
N TYR A 209 2.40 64.00 -11.73
CA TYR A 209 1.59 63.41 -12.80
C TYR A 209 2.40 63.39 -14.08
N ASN A 210 2.30 62.29 -14.84
CA ASN A 210 2.91 62.24 -16.16
C ASN A 210 2.27 63.33 -17.01
N ALA A 211 3.09 64.17 -17.66
CA ALA A 211 2.61 65.31 -18.41
C ALA A 211 1.61 64.90 -19.52
N SER A 212 1.51 63.61 -19.87
CA SER A 212 0.46 63.07 -20.74
C SER A 212 -0.91 62.79 -20.08
N GLU A 213 -1.00 62.70 -18.75
CA GLU A 213 -2.24 62.54 -17.93
C GLU A 213 -2.61 63.81 -17.15
N ALA A 214 -1.63 64.65 -16.88
CA ALA A 214 -1.80 66.07 -16.61
C ALA A 214 -2.56 66.76 -17.75
N ALA A 215 -3.86 67.01 -17.70
CA ALA A 215 -4.52 68.08 -18.48
C ALA A 215 -5.82 68.52 -17.82
N ALA A 216 -5.61 69.26 -16.74
CA ALA A 216 -6.50 70.29 -16.19
C ALA A 216 -8.00 70.11 -16.48
N VAL A 217 -8.74 69.64 -15.48
CA VAL A 217 -10.02 70.29 -15.15
C VAL A 217 -9.70 71.31 -14.06
N THR A 218 -9.59 72.59 -14.42
CA THR A 218 -9.85 73.63 -13.42
C THR A 218 -11.32 73.53 -13.07
N PRO A 219 -11.70 73.42 -11.78
CA PRO A 219 -13.05 73.75 -11.40
C PRO A 219 -13.29 75.20 -11.81
N GLN A 220 -14.31 75.45 -12.62
CA GLN A 220 -14.88 76.79 -12.71
C GLN A 220 -15.59 77.06 -11.38
N VAL A 221 -14.80 77.32 -10.34
CA VAL A 221 -15.26 77.87 -9.08
C VAL A 221 -14.72 79.29 -9.06
N ASP A 222 -15.63 80.24 -9.16
CA ASP A 222 -15.31 81.66 -9.06
C ASP A 222 -14.46 81.91 -7.79
N ALA A 223 -13.26 82.48 -7.99
CA ALA A 223 -12.42 83.16 -6.99
C ALA A 223 -11.20 82.46 -6.31
N LYS A 224 -10.44 81.58 -6.98
CA LYS A 224 -9.04 81.31 -6.56
C LYS A 224 -8.06 81.28 -7.75
N ASN A 225 -7.28 82.35 -7.88
CA ASN A 225 -6.13 82.41 -8.80
C ASN A 225 -4.89 81.96 -8.03
N TYR A 226 -4.30 80.83 -8.41
CA TYR A 226 -2.99 80.41 -7.92
C TYR A 226 -1.89 81.01 -8.83
N SER A 227 -0.86 81.63 -8.24
CA SER A 227 0.36 82.05 -8.96
C SER A 227 1.53 81.12 -8.61
N SER A 228 2.48 80.98 -9.52
CA SER A 228 3.66 80.11 -9.38
C SER A 228 4.60 80.48 -8.22
N GLU A 229 4.44 81.66 -7.60
CA GLU A 229 5.27 82.10 -6.47
C GLU A 229 4.94 81.38 -5.15
N TYR A 230 3.79 80.71 -5.03
CA TYR A 230 3.35 80.07 -3.79
C TYR A 230 4.05 78.75 -3.44
N LEU A 231 4.80 78.14 -4.37
CA LEU A 231 5.47 76.84 -4.19
C LEU A 231 6.91 76.92 -3.63
N ALA A 232 7.49 78.12 -3.49
CA ALA A 232 8.90 78.29 -3.11
C ALA A 232 9.17 78.34 -1.58
N TYR A 233 8.14 78.28 -0.74
CA TYR A 233 8.27 78.34 0.73
C TYR A 233 7.68 77.08 1.40
N PRO A 234 8.51 76.16 1.95
CA PRO A 234 8.05 74.85 2.45
C PRO A 234 7.10 74.90 3.64
N SER A 235 6.95 76.04 4.31
CA SER A 235 6.21 76.16 5.58
C SER A 235 4.72 76.46 5.42
N TYR A 236 4.21 76.64 4.20
CA TYR A 236 2.81 77.05 3.96
C TYR A 236 2.06 76.19 2.93
N TYR A 237 2.72 75.19 2.35
CA TYR A 237 2.10 74.21 1.46
C TYR A 237 1.94 72.89 2.21
N ASP A 238 0.70 72.51 2.54
CA ASP A 238 0.36 71.20 3.10
C ASP A 238 -0.35 70.37 2.01
N PRO A 239 0.36 69.42 1.36
CA PRO A 239 -0.16 68.62 0.26
C PRO A 239 -1.36 67.74 0.67
N LEU A 240 -1.63 67.56 1.97
CA LEU A 240 -2.81 66.84 2.45
C LEU A 240 -4.09 67.69 2.42
N THR A 241 -3.99 69.00 2.19
CA THR A 241 -5.13 69.94 2.31
C THR A 241 -5.48 70.72 1.02
N ASP A 242 -4.67 70.65 -0.03
CA ASP A 242 -4.91 71.37 -1.30
C ASP A 242 -4.94 70.40 -2.49
N HIS A 243 -6.14 69.91 -2.82
CA HIS A 243 -6.40 68.82 -3.78
C HIS A 243 -6.26 69.21 -5.27
N GLY A 244 -5.49 70.24 -5.63
CA GLY A 244 -5.58 70.88 -6.94
C GLY A 244 -4.28 71.29 -7.63
N VAL A 245 -3.10 70.88 -7.16
CA VAL A 245 -1.81 71.26 -7.78
C VAL A 245 -1.03 70.03 -8.20
N PHE A 246 -0.62 69.99 -9.46
CA PHE A 246 0.07 68.87 -10.08
C PHE A 246 1.40 69.33 -10.71
N LEU A 247 2.47 68.57 -10.50
CA LEU A 247 3.81 68.84 -11.01
C LEU A 247 4.04 68.24 -12.40
N ASP A 248 4.56 69.06 -13.33
CA ASP A 248 4.99 68.64 -14.68
C ASP A 248 6.25 67.79 -14.59
N LEU A 249 6.05 66.51 -14.89
CA LEU A 249 7.08 65.47 -14.94
C LEU A 249 8.29 65.88 -15.79
N HIS A 250 8.09 66.57 -16.93
CA HIS A 250 9.16 66.85 -17.89
C HIS A 250 10.21 67.82 -17.34
N GLY A 251 9.78 68.84 -16.60
CA GLY A 251 10.66 69.83 -15.98
C GLY A 251 11.45 69.30 -14.77
N TYR A 252 10.87 68.35 -14.04
CA TYR A 252 11.56 67.61 -12.98
C TYR A 252 12.69 66.75 -13.57
N CYS A 253 12.38 66.05 -14.67
CA CYS A 253 13.30 65.13 -15.33
C CYS A 253 14.52 65.80 -15.97
N GLN A 254 14.39 67.01 -16.51
CA GLN A 254 15.55 67.74 -17.03
C GLN A 254 16.60 68.13 -15.97
N ASN A 255 16.20 68.27 -14.70
CA ASN A 255 17.08 68.79 -13.63
C ASN A 255 17.56 67.72 -12.64
N ALA A 256 16.85 66.59 -12.53
CA ALA A 256 17.25 65.46 -11.66
C ALA A 256 18.52 64.74 -12.15
N ILE A 257 18.91 64.93 -13.41
CA ILE A 257 19.95 64.14 -14.13
C ILE A 257 21.38 64.70 -13.95
N LEU A 258 21.61 65.68 -13.08
CA LEU A 258 22.96 66.16 -12.77
C LEU A 258 23.35 66.03 -11.28
N PRO A 259 23.55 64.81 -10.75
CA PRO A 259 24.48 64.60 -9.66
C PRO A 259 25.78 64.01 -10.20
N ASN A 260 26.87 64.76 -10.05
CA ASN A 260 28.23 64.23 -10.06
C ASN A 260 28.29 63.04 -9.05
N GLU A 261 28.89 61.90 -9.41
CA GLU A 261 28.90 60.62 -8.65
C GLU A 261 29.26 60.73 -7.14
N ASN A 262 29.88 61.83 -6.73
CA ASN A 262 30.32 62.08 -5.35
C ASN A 262 29.25 62.67 -4.41
N ILE A 263 27.99 62.79 -4.82
CA ILE A 263 26.95 63.48 -4.03
C ILE A 263 26.18 62.52 -3.09
N CYS A 264 26.18 61.21 -3.36
CA CYS A 264 25.50 60.20 -2.53
C CYS A 264 26.51 59.36 -1.71
N ALA A 265 26.18 59.01 -0.46
CA ALA A 265 27.13 58.38 0.49
C ALA A 265 27.39 56.87 0.26
N THR A 266 26.49 56.18 -0.44
CA THR A 266 26.64 54.76 -0.83
C THR A 266 26.05 54.53 -2.23
N ASP A 267 26.60 53.57 -2.98
CA ASP A 267 26.13 53.22 -4.34
C ASP A 267 24.63 52.87 -4.38
N ALA A 268 24.13 52.27 -3.30
CA ALA A 268 22.73 51.92 -3.15
C ALA A 268 21.81 53.14 -2.88
N SER A 269 22.30 54.17 -2.18
CA SER A 269 21.56 55.43 -1.99
C SER A 269 21.50 56.25 -3.27
N HIS A 270 22.58 56.19 -4.07
CA HIS A 270 22.64 56.79 -5.40
C HIS A 270 21.64 56.13 -6.36
N ALA A 271 21.63 54.79 -6.40
CA ALA A 271 20.69 54.02 -7.19
C ALA A 271 19.22 54.26 -6.79
N LYS A 272 18.91 54.46 -5.50
CA LYS A 272 17.55 54.79 -5.04
C LYS A 272 17.03 56.13 -5.57
N LEU A 273 17.90 57.14 -5.61
CA LEU A 273 17.56 58.43 -6.21
C LEU A 273 17.39 58.32 -7.74
N LEU A 274 18.30 57.59 -8.41
CA LEU A 274 18.25 57.34 -9.85
C LEU A 274 16.99 56.57 -10.26
N PHE A 275 16.61 55.52 -9.52
CA PHE A 275 15.41 54.72 -9.78
C PHE A 275 14.11 55.45 -9.54
N TRP A 276 14.01 56.19 -8.43
CA TRP A 276 12.86 57.06 -8.22
C TRP A 276 12.75 58.09 -9.35
N SER A 277 13.87 58.68 -9.77
CA SER A 277 13.91 59.58 -10.92
C SER A 277 13.52 58.87 -12.21
N LEU A 278 13.92 57.62 -12.46
CA LEU A 278 13.54 56.82 -13.64
C LEU A 278 12.06 56.54 -13.75
N THR A 279 11.40 56.21 -12.64
CA THR A 279 9.95 55.98 -12.65
C THR A 279 9.15 57.23 -12.97
N LEU A 280 9.75 58.38 -12.74
CA LEU A 280 9.19 59.65 -13.10
C LEU A 280 9.70 60.12 -14.47
N CYS A 281 10.86 59.67 -14.96
CA CYS A 281 11.51 60.27 -16.13
C CYS A 281 11.67 59.27 -17.27
N ASN A 282 10.65 59.19 -18.11
CA ASN A 282 10.72 58.35 -19.31
C ASN A 282 11.79 58.91 -20.28
N PRO A 283 12.80 58.14 -20.71
CA PRO A 283 13.89 58.65 -21.53
C PRO A 283 13.40 59.12 -22.90
N VAL A 284 13.44 60.44 -23.13
CA VAL A 284 13.19 61.01 -24.45
C VAL A 284 14.51 61.10 -25.23
N SER A 285 14.50 60.57 -26.44
CA SER A 285 15.65 60.44 -27.38
C SER A 285 16.46 61.71 -27.71
N VAL A 286 16.09 62.88 -27.18
CA VAL A 286 16.78 64.15 -27.43
C VAL A 286 17.77 64.52 -26.32
N TRP A 287 17.65 63.91 -25.14
CA TRP A 287 18.52 64.13 -23.95
C TRP A 287 18.76 62.82 -23.17
N GLY A 288 18.96 61.72 -23.90
CA GLY A 288 19.04 60.38 -23.33
C GLY A 288 20.08 60.26 -22.21
N TRP A 289 19.78 59.39 -21.25
CA TRP A 289 20.73 58.93 -20.25
C TRP A 289 22.08 58.57 -20.90
N PRO A 290 23.23 58.75 -20.24
CA PRO A 290 24.53 58.28 -20.74
C PRO A 290 24.41 56.81 -21.15
N ASP A 291 24.84 56.39 -22.33
CA ASP A 291 24.55 55.03 -22.88
C ASP A 291 24.93 53.84 -21.96
N ASP A 292 25.69 54.07 -20.88
CA ASP A 292 26.17 53.12 -19.88
C ASP A 292 25.56 53.26 -18.48
N TRP A 293 24.65 54.22 -18.25
CA TRP A 293 24.08 54.50 -16.92
C TRP A 293 23.41 53.30 -16.24
N GLU A 294 22.77 52.41 -17.02
CA GLU A 294 22.14 51.18 -16.50
C GLU A 294 23.17 50.19 -15.94
N SER A 295 24.40 50.23 -16.44
CA SER A 295 25.47 49.31 -16.03
C SER A 295 26.13 49.68 -14.70
N ASP A 296 25.98 50.94 -14.27
CA ASP A 296 26.51 51.46 -13.01
C ASP A 296 25.53 51.35 -11.84
N ILE A 297 24.29 50.93 -12.09
CA ILE A 297 23.31 50.73 -11.02
C ILE A 297 23.50 49.33 -10.42
N PRO A 298 23.87 49.23 -9.13
CA PRO A 298 24.00 47.95 -8.45
C PRO A 298 22.62 47.35 -8.12
N TYR A 299 21.91 46.88 -9.15
CA TYR A 299 20.64 46.19 -9.02
C TYR A 299 20.83 44.74 -8.58
N LEU A 300 19.83 44.19 -7.87
CA LEU A 300 19.71 42.76 -7.63
C LEU A 300 19.20 42.05 -8.90
N ASP A 301 20.10 41.84 -9.86
CA ASP A 301 19.79 41.11 -11.09
C ASP A 301 19.94 39.58 -10.92
N SER A 302 19.75 38.80 -11.99
CA SER A 302 19.87 37.34 -11.96
C SER A 302 21.26 36.80 -11.58
N GLY A 303 22.29 37.64 -11.60
CA GLY A 303 23.65 37.32 -11.16
C GLY A 303 23.87 37.48 -9.66
N PHE A 304 22.86 37.94 -8.90
CA PHE A 304 22.93 38.13 -7.45
C PHE A 304 21.79 37.42 -6.73
N ILE A 305 22.06 36.95 -5.51
CA ILE A 305 21.04 36.40 -4.60
C ILE A 305 21.07 37.19 -3.30
N GLU A 306 19.91 37.64 -2.84
CA GLU A 306 19.78 38.31 -1.55
C GLU A 306 20.25 37.39 -0.42
N GLN A 307 21.11 37.86 0.49
CA GLN A 307 21.70 37.06 1.56
C GLN A 307 20.64 36.45 2.50
N SER A 308 19.50 37.13 2.69
CA SER A 308 18.36 36.61 3.45
C SER A 308 17.66 35.42 2.78
N ASN A 309 17.73 35.35 1.44
CA ASN A 309 17.23 34.25 0.61
C ASN A 309 18.33 33.25 0.25
N TRP A 310 19.57 33.52 0.67
CA TRP A 310 20.67 32.58 0.49
C TRP A 310 20.35 31.32 1.29
N PRO A 311 20.45 30.14 0.68
CA PRO A 311 20.07 28.94 1.40
C PRO A 311 20.96 28.78 2.61
N ALA A 312 20.34 28.68 3.79
CA ALA A 312 21.08 28.40 5.00
C ALA A 312 21.83 27.08 4.77
N LEU A 313 23.15 27.10 4.99
CA LEU A 313 23.92 25.86 5.01
C LEU A 313 23.23 24.93 6.01
N PRO A 314 22.90 23.68 5.62
CA PRO A 314 22.20 22.76 6.51
C PRO A 314 22.95 22.73 7.84
N ALA A 315 22.21 22.89 8.93
CA ALA A 315 22.76 22.98 10.27
C ALA A 315 23.55 21.71 10.56
N ALA A 316 24.85 21.77 10.29
CA ALA A 316 25.73 20.64 10.36
C ALA A 316 25.72 20.07 11.76
N THR A 317 25.55 18.77 11.87
CA THR A 317 25.99 18.03 13.05
C THR A 317 27.44 18.41 13.32
N GLU A 318 27.68 19.04 14.47
CA GLU A 318 28.96 19.61 14.94
C GLU A 318 30.22 19.10 14.19
N GLY A 319 30.73 19.90 13.23
CA GLY A 319 32.03 19.61 12.60
C GLY A 319 32.16 19.74 11.08
N HIS A 320 31.24 20.40 10.35
CA HIS A 320 31.35 20.56 8.89
C HIS A 320 32.70 21.18 8.50
N SER A 321 33.57 20.39 7.86
CA SER A 321 34.93 20.78 7.51
C SER A 321 34.99 21.99 6.56
N CYS A 322 33.93 22.24 5.78
CA CYS A 322 33.88 23.31 4.78
C CYS A 322 33.23 24.62 5.24
N SER A 323 32.52 24.61 6.37
CA SER A 323 31.69 25.76 6.78
C SER A 323 32.49 27.07 6.84
N ALA A 324 33.70 27.03 7.39
CA ALA A 324 34.58 28.20 7.46
C ALA A 324 35.04 28.69 6.07
N TYR A 325 35.31 27.78 5.12
CA TYR A 325 35.72 28.13 3.76
C TYR A 325 34.56 28.73 2.97
N ILE A 326 33.37 28.12 3.04
CA ILE A 326 32.17 28.60 2.37
C ILE A 326 31.76 29.99 2.91
N ASN A 327 31.70 30.15 4.24
CA ASN A 327 31.34 31.44 4.86
C ASN A 327 32.34 32.55 4.52
N ASN A 328 33.63 32.21 4.37
CA ASN A 328 34.65 33.19 3.96
C ASN A 328 34.45 33.64 2.51
N ILE A 329 34.12 32.74 1.58
CA ILE A 329 33.80 33.11 0.19
C ILE A 329 32.49 33.91 0.14
N GLU A 330 31.46 33.48 0.87
CA GLU A 330 30.19 34.20 0.97
C GLU A 330 30.43 35.65 1.42
N GLY A 331 31.21 35.86 2.49
CA GLY A 331 31.56 37.18 2.98
C GLY A 331 32.34 38.03 1.97
N ASN A 332 33.28 37.42 1.24
CA ASN A 332 34.08 38.13 0.23
C ASN A 332 33.28 38.48 -1.04
N CYS A 333 32.21 37.74 -1.34
CA CYS A 333 31.37 37.95 -2.52
C CYS A 333 30.05 38.68 -2.22
N THR A 334 29.83 39.12 -0.97
CA THR A 334 28.65 39.89 -0.57
C THR A 334 28.84 41.38 -0.80
N SER A 335 27.86 42.03 -1.44
CA SER A 335 27.80 43.49 -1.65
C SER A 335 26.39 44.02 -1.39
N GLU A 336 26.23 45.31 -1.11
CA GLU A 336 24.90 45.93 -0.97
C GLU A 336 24.31 46.22 -2.36
N ARG A 337 23.03 45.84 -2.57
CA ARG A 337 22.31 45.95 -3.84
C ARG A 337 20.91 46.50 -3.64
N CYS A 338 20.39 47.13 -4.68
CA CYS A 338 19.02 47.62 -4.75
C CYS A 338 18.03 46.51 -5.11
N LYS A 339 16.97 46.34 -4.31
CA LYS A 339 15.91 45.34 -4.54
C LYS A 339 14.66 45.98 -5.15
N GLY A 340 14.21 45.45 -6.29
CA GLY A 340 13.04 45.93 -7.04
C GLY A 340 13.36 47.15 -7.90
N GLU A 341 12.66 47.34 -9.04
CA GLU A 341 12.90 48.35 -10.10
C GLU A 341 12.92 49.82 -9.63
N LEU A 342 12.70 50.03 -8.33
CA LEU A 342 12.62 51.32 -7.66
C LEU A 342 13.65 51.49 -6.53
N CYS A 343 14.47 50.46 -6.27
CA CYS A 343 15.32 50.36 -5.09
C CYS A 343 14.58 50.74 -3.79
N SER A 344 13.40 50.16 -3.60
CA SER A 344 12.60 50.41 -2.41
C SER A 344 13.36 50.01 -1.13
N GLU A 345 14.18 48.96 -1.24
CA GLU A 345 15.01 48.39 -0.18
C GLU A 345 16.46 48.18 -0.64
N ILE A 346 17.43 48.46 0.25
CA ILE A 346 18.84 48.11 0.08
C ILE A 346 19.09 46.81 0.83
N VAL A 347 19.54 45.78 0.13
CA VAL A 347 19.77 44.45 0.69
C VAL A 347 21.21 44.00 0.47
N LYS A 348 21.73 43.17 1.38
CA LYS A 348 22.99 42.46 1.11
C LYS A 348 22.72 41.34 0.13
N ALA A 349 23.54 41.24 -0.91
CA ALA A 349 23.41 40.21 -1.94
C ALA A 349 24.77 39.63 -2.31
N ILE A 350 24.78 38.33 -2.58
CA ILE A 350 25.96 37.55 -2.95
C ILE A 350 26.05 37.50 -4.47
N SER A 351 27.21 37.88 -5.02
CA SER A 351 27.51 37.73 -6.45
C SER A 351 27.74 36.27 -6.80
N LEU A 352 26.90 35.68 -7.65
CA LEU A 352 27.00 34.29 -8.10
C LEU A 352 28.28 34.04 -8.91
N SER A 353 28.67 34.98 -9.77
CA SER A 353 29.91 34.84 -10.58
C SER A 353 31.16 34.88 -9.70
N CYS A 354 31.21 35.75 -8.69
CA CYS A 354 32.29 35.76 -7.69
C CYS A 354 32.32 34.44 -6.90
N TYR A 355 31.17 34.06 -6.34
CA TYR A 355 31.05 32.91 -5.46
C TYR A 355 31.42 31.60 -6.18
N CYS A 356 30.80 31.35 -7.33
CA CYS A 356 30.96 30.10 -8.08
C CYS A 356 32.34 29.96 -8.72
N LYS A 357 33.00 31.08 -9.07
CA LYS A 357 34.36 31.07 -9.63
C LYS A 357 35.41 30.70 -8.58
N GLU A 358 35.27 31.20 -7.36
CA GLU A 358 36.22 30.98 -6.26
C GLU A 358 35.99 29.64 -5.52
N MET A 359 34.86 28.99 -5.78
CA MET A 359 34.46 27.78 -5.09
C MET A 359 35.13 26.53 -5.67
N ASP A 360 36.06 25.94 -4.90
CA ASP A 360 36.68 24.65 -5.22
C ASP A 360 36.65 23.72 -4.01
N ILE A 361 35.48 23.12 -3.77
CA ILE A 361 35.26 22.18 -2.66
C ILE A 361 36.18 20.96 -2.80
N SER A 362 36.42 20.49 -4.03
CA SER A 362 37.16 19.24 -4.27
C SER A 362 38.63 19.28 -3.85
N SER A 363 39.26 20.46 -3.88
CA SER A 363 40.67 20.62 -3.52
C SER A 363 40.89 21.26 -2.15
N LYS A 364 39.88 21.94 -1.60
CA LYS A 364 39.99 22.73 -0.36
C LYS A 364 39.28 22.11 0.83
N CYS A 365 38.39 21.15 0.60
CA CYS A 365 37.67 20.44 1.64
C CYS A 365 37.95 18.94 1.63
N ASP A 366 38.12 18.38 2.82
CA ASP A 366 38.08 16.94 3.06
C ASP A 366 36.67 16.57 3.57
N SER A 367 35.64 16.95 2.80
CA SER A 367 34.25 16.58 3.12
C SER A 367 33.93 15.20 2.55
N ASP A 368 33.30 14.37 3.38
CA ASP A 368 32.78 13.06 2.98
C ASP A 368 31.29 12.93 3.35
N GLY A 369 30.66 11.89 2.80
CA GLY A 369 29.29 11.52 3.14
C GLY A 369 28.24 12.62 2.90
N LEU A 370 27.55 13.01 3.99
CA LEU A 370 26.38 13.88 3.94
C LEU A 370 26.78 15.34 3.68
N ASP A 371 27.88 15.79 4.26
CA ASP A 371 28.42 17.14 4.11
C ASP A 371 28.77 17.40 2.64
N LEU A 372 29.47 16.44 2.02
CA LEU A 372 29.79 16.48 0.59
C LEU A 372 28.52 16.48 -0.30
N THR A 373 27.48 15.76 0.13
CA THR A 373 26.20 15.69 -0.59
C THR A 373 25.47 17.04 -0.55
N ALA A 374 25.39 17.67 0.63
CA ALA A 374 24.78 18.98 0.80
C ALA A 374 25.53 20.05 -0.01
N ASP A 375 26.86 20.02 0.04
CA ASP A 375 27.74 20.92 -0.70
C ASP A 375 27.55 20.78 -2.22
N TYR A 376 27.54 19.55 -2.75
CA TYR A 376 27.31 19.32 -4.19
C TYR A 376 25.90 19.71 -4.64
N LEU A 377 24.87 19.48 -3.83
CA LEU A 377 23.51 19.91 -4.14
C LEU A 377 23.39 21.44 -4.17
N LEU A 378 24.02 22.13 -3.21
CA LEU A 378 24.08 23.59 -3.17
C LEU A 378 24.77 24.15 -4.42
N LEU A 379 25.94 23.62 -4.80
CA LEU A 379 26.63 24.07 -6.00
C LEU A 379 25.87 23.74 -7.29
N ASN A 380 25.21 22.58 -7.34
CA ASN A 380 24.42 22.21 -8.51
C ASN A 380 23.20 23.13 -8.68
N SER A 381 22.56 23.55 -7.59
CA SER A 381 21.39 24.45 -7.66
C SER A 381 21.77 25.91 -7.91
N THR A 382 22.92 26.36 -7.38
CA THR A 382 23.32 27.78 -7.44
C THR A 382 24.29 28.11 -8.57
N CYS A 383 25.23 27.23 -8.90
CA CYS A 383 26.37 27.55 -9.76
C CYS A 383 26.32 26.97 -11.17
N THR A 384 25.43 26.01 -11.45
CA THR A 384 25.39 25.33 -12.77
C THR A 384 25.02 26.26 -13.93
N SER A 385 24.34 27.37 -13.65
CA SER A 385 23.99 28.39 -14.65
C SER A 385 25.10 29.44 -14.88
N VAL A 386 26.14 29.44 -14.04
CA VAL A 386 27.23 30.44 -14.10
C VAL A 386 28.33 29.95 -15.04
N ALA A 387 28.65 30.73 -16.07
CA ALA A 387 29.58 30.33 -17.13
C ALA A 387 31.01 30.09 -16.62
N GLU A 388 31.41 30.78 -15.54
CA GLU A 388 32.73 30.69 -14.92
C GLU A 388 32.86 29.54 -13.90
N PHE A 389 31.78 28.81 -13.60
CA PHE A 389 31.83 27.69 -12.68
C PHE A 389 32.63 26.54 -13.32
N PRO A 390 33.73 26.05 -12.68
CA PRO A 390 34.56 24.96 -13.23
C PRO A 390 33.82 23.63 -13.40
N GLY A 391 32.60 23.53 -12.85
CA GLY A 391 31.76 22.36 -12.88
C GLY A 391 31.99 21.42 -11.70
N LEU A 392 31.05 20.51 -11.48
CA LEU A 392 31.19 19.46 -10.49
C LEU A 392 32.06 18.30 -11.02
N PRO A 393 32.77 17.56 -10.15
CA PRO A 393 33.59 16.42 -10.58
C PRO A 393 32.79 15.37 -11.37
N LEU A 394 33.41 14.74 -12.36
CA LEU A 394 32.78 13.65 -13.12
C LEU A 394 32.28 12.54 -12.18
N GLY A 395 31.01 12.16 -12.30
CA GLY A 395 30.37 11.13 -11.46
C GLY A 395 30.01 11.61 -10.04
N TRP A 396 29.93 12.92 -9.79
CA TRP A 396 29.53 13.45 -8.48
C TRP A 396 28.15 12.96 -8.04
N GLN A 397 27.21 12.72 -8.98
CA GLN A 397 25.87 12.21 -8.65
C GLN A 397 25.92 10.82 -7.99
N ASP A 398 26.91 9.99 -8.35
CA ASP A 398 27.07 8.64 -7.78
C ASP A 398 27.55 8.68 -6.32
N LYS A 399 28.08 9.82 -5.89
CA LYS A 399 28.54 10.06 -4.51
C LYS A 399 27.46 10.69 -3.62
N LEU A 400 26.32 11.10 -4.18
CA LEU A 400 25.24 11.72 -3.41
C LEU A 400 24.56 10.70 -2.50
N LEU A 401 24.50 11.02 -1.22
CA LEU A 401 23.72 10.29 -0.22
C LEU A 401 22.27 10.79 -0.21
N ILE A 402 21.53 10.60 -1.29
CA ILE A 402 20.11 10.96 -1.41
C ILE A 402 19.24 9.71 -1.59
N MET A 403 17.96 9.81 -1.25
CA MET A 403 17.01 8.72 -1.53
C MET A 403 16.81 8.59 -3.05
N ASN A 404 17.35 7.53 -3.64
CA ASN A 404 17.31 7.26 -5.07
C ASN A 404 17.24 5.75 -5.34
N SER A 405 17.56 5.28 -6.55
CA SER A 405 17.59 3.84 -6.84
C SER A 405 18.63 3.05 -6.02
N SER A 406 19.65 3.72 -5.47
CA SER A 406 20.74 3.13 -4.69
C SER A 406 20.43 3.02 -3.20
N TYR A 407 19.33 3.62 -2.72
CA TYR A 407 18.92 3.59 -1.32
C TYR A 407 17.41 3.39 -1.20
N GLY A 408 16.98 2.45 -0.35
CA GLY A 408 15.56 2.26 -0.04
C GLY A 408 15.19 2.72 1.37
N ALA A 409 13.92 3.06 1.57
CA ALA A 409 13.39 3.35 2.91
C ALA A 409 13.54 2.12 3.83
N PRO A 410 13.88 2.30 5.13
CA PRO A 410 14.04 1.19 6.08
C PRO A 410 12.80 0.29 6.18
N SER A 411 11.60 0.85 6.00
CA SER A 411 10.33 0.10 5.96
C SER A 411 10.28 -0.95 4.86
N ASN A 412 10.96 -0.74 3.74
CA ASN A 412 11.05 -1.71 2.63
C ASN A 412 11.89 -2.94 2.99
N PHE A 413 12.76 -2.81 4.00
CA PHE A 413 13.65 -3.88 4.45
C PHE A 413 13.22 -4.52 5.77
N THR A 414 12.33 -3.87 6.54
CA THR A 414 11.81 -4.40 7.82
C THR A 414 10.46 -5.13 7.70
N SER A 415 9.87 -5.15 6.50
CA SER A 415 8.59 -5.81 6.19
C SER A 415 8.74 -7.27 5.75
N TRP A 416 9.59 -8.05 6.44
CA TRP A 416 9.76 -9.47 6.15
C TRP A 416 8.61 -10.34 6.70
N PRO A 417 8.43 -11.58 6.18
CA PRO A 417 7.39 -12.50 6.61
C PRO A 417 7.42 -12.80 8.11
N LYS A 418 6.26 -13.14 8.69
CA LYS A 418 6.16 -13.45 10.13
C LYS A 418 7.09 -14.58 10.58
N CYS A 419 7.35 -15.55 9.70
CA CYS A 419 8.25 -16.66 10.00
C CYS A 419 9.72 -16.19 10.18
N ALA A 420 10.10 -15.05 9.61
CA ALA A 420 11.42 -14.45 9.77
C ALA A 420 11.61 -13.69 11.10
N ASN A 421 10.52 -13.44 11.85
CA ASN A 421 10.59 -12.81 13.18
C ASN A 421 11.12 -13.73 14.30
N ALA A 422 11.48 -14.98 14.00
CA ALA A 422 12.13 -15.85 14.96
C ALA A 422 13.51 -15.29 15.34
N ALA A 423 13.88 -15.39 16.62
CA ALA A 423 14.99 -14.66 17.24
C ALA A 423 16.31 -14.68 16.46
N ASN A 424 16.68 -15.81 15.84
CA ASN A 424 17.94 -15.95 15.10
C ASN A 424 17.91 -15.30 13.70
N CYS A 425 16.75 -15.30 13.03
CA CYS A 425 16.59 -14.70 11.70
C CYS A 425 16.35 -13.19 11.83
N TYR A 426 15.53 -12.78 12.80
CA TYR A 426 15.29 -11.38 13.12
C TYR A 426 16.58 -10.64 13.47
N SER A 427 17.43 -11.21 14.32
CA SER A 427 18.69 -10.56 14.70
C SER A 427 19.65 -10.39 13.51
N ALA A 428 19.72 -11.38 12.62
CA ALA A 428 20.54 -11.31 11.41
C ALA A 428 20.02 -10.26 10.42
N LEU A 429 18.71 -10.25 10.16
CA LEU A 429 18.08 -9.29 9.24
C LEU A 429 18.11 -7.87 9.80
N ASN A 430 17.69 -7.68 11.06
CA ASN A 430 17.71 -6.38 11.71
C ASN A 430 19.14 -5.84 11.88
N GLY A 431 20.09 -6.71 12.23
CA GLY A 431 21.51 -6.34 12.25
C GLY A 431 22.01 -5.89 10.88
N SER A 432 21.58 -6.54 9.80
CA SER A 432 21.90 -6.11 8.43
C SER A 432 21.27 -4.77 8.09
N VAL A 433 19.99 -4.52 8.47
CA VAL A 433 19.34 -3.21 8.31
C VAL A 433 20.12 -2.13 9.06
N THR A 434 20.47 -2.35 10.32
CA THR A 434 21.20 -1.36 11.13
C THR A 434 22.61 -1.10 10.59
N ASN A 435 23.34 -2.14 10.19
CA ASN A 435 24.71 -2.01 9.66
C ASN A 435 24.75 -1.36 8.27
N CYS A 436 23.66 -1.47 7.51
CA CYS A 436 23.54 -0.91 6.15
C CYS A 436 22.70 0.36 6.09
N ALA A 437 22.20 0.84 7.24
CA ALA A 437 21.53 2.11 7.36
C ALA A 437 22.56 3.24 7.25
N GLN A 438 22.24 4.23 6.42
CA GLN A 438 22.99 5.46 6.29
C GLN A 438 22.04 6.64 6.45
N THR A 439 22.55 7.72 7.03
CA THR A 439 21.86 9.00 7.05
C THR A 439 21.99 9.61 5.66
N LEU A 440 20.85 9.87 5.04
CA LEU A 440 20.71 10.45 3.71
C LEU A 440 20.13 11.85 3.83
N CYS A 441 20.39 12.63 2.79
CA CYS A 441 19.82 13.91 2.56
C CYS A 441 18.42 13.79 1.95
N GLU A 442 17.43 14.44 2.57
CA GLU A 442 16.10 14.64 2.01
C GLU A 442 16.11 15.92 1.17
N VAL A 443 16.05 15.73 -0.15
CA VAL A 443 16.10 16.82 -1.12
C VAL A 443 14.72 17.48 -1.19
N ASP A 444 14.67 18.79 -0.92
CA ASP A 444 13.47 19.58 -1.17
C ASP A 444 13.29 19.77 -2.68
N PHE A 445 12.15 19.34 -3.22
CA PHE A 445 11.85 19.45 -4.66
C PHE A 445 11.78 20.89 -5.15
N ALA A 446 11.45 21.87 -4.29
CA ALA A 446 11.38 23.27 -4.68
C ALA A 446 12.76 23.90 -4.85
N THR A 447 13.69 23.59 -3.94
CA THR A 447 15.02 24.23 -3.88
C THR A 447 16.14 23.35 -4.42
N SER A 448 15.91 22.04 -4.59
CA SER A 448 16.93 21.01 -4.85
C SER A 448 18.03 20.94 -3.78
N LEU A 449 17.73 21.38 -2.55
CA LEU A 449 18.69 21.43 -1.44
C LEU A 449 18.40 20.37 -0.38
N CYS A 450 19.40 20.14 0.46
CA CYS A 450 19.29 19.28 1.62
C CYS A 450 18.57 19.98 2.77
N ASN A 451 17.28 19.70 2.98
CA ASN A 451 16.50 20.36 4.02
C ASN A 451 16.52 19.58 5.35
N SER A 452 16.41 18.26 5.26
CA SER A 452 16.36 17.35 6.40
C SER A 452 17.19 16.10 6.14
N THR A 453 17.45 15.34 7.20
CA THR A 453 18.09 14.03 7.09
C THR A 453 17.08 12.92 7.32
N ILE A 454 17.18 11.87 6.51
CA ILE A 454 16.36 10.66 6.61
C ILE A 454 17.27 9.44 6.65
N THR A 455 16.85 8.38 7.31
CA THR A 455 17.59 7.11 7.28
C THR A 455 17.20 6.33 6.02
N GLY A 456 18.18 5.94 5.22
CA GLY A 456 17.98 4.99 4.11
C GLY A 456 18.89 3.78 4.26
N VAL A 457 18.55 2.69 3.58
CA VAL A 457 19.31 1.43 3.62
C VAL A 457 19.83 1.16 2.22
N LYS A 458 21.14 0.88 2.11
CA LYS A 458 21.77 0.53 0.85
C LYS A 458 21.44 -0.93 0.47
N PRO A 459 20.69 -1.20 -0.62
CA PRO A 459 20.25 -2.54 -0.98
C PRO A 459 21.42 -3.52 -1.18
N GLU A 460 22.52 -3.07 -1.81
CA GLU A 460 23.69 -3.93 -2.04
C GLU A 460 24.31 -4.42 -0.73
N CYS A 461 24.40 -3.54 0.26
CA CYS A 461 24.91 -3.87 1.59
C CYS A 461 23.97 -4.84 2.30
N PHE A 462 22.67 -4.55 2.30
CA PHE A 462 21.67 -5.38 2.99
C PHE A 462 21.55 -6.77 2.36
N CYS A 463 21.52 -6.86 1.04
CA CYS A 463 21.29 -8.11 0.33
C CYS A 463 22.53 -9.01 0.25
N SER A 464 23.74 -8.46 0.35
CA SER A 464 24.99 -9.23 0.31
C SER A 464 25.05 -10.40 1.33
N PRO A 465 24.74 -10.21 2.64
CA PRO A 465 24.71 -11.30 3.61
C PRO A 465 23.40 -12.12 3.59
N VAL A 466 22.38 -11.68 2.86
CA VAL A 466 21.05 -12.29 2.87
C VAL A 466 20.98 -13.40 1.82
N SER A 467 20.91 -14.65 2.29
CA SER A 467 20.78 -15.84 1.44
C SER A 467 19.83 -16.85 2.06
N TYR A 468 19.11 -17.57 1.19
CA TYR A 468 18.09 -18.53 1.60
C TYR A 468 18.68 -19.63 2.50
N GLU A 469 19.90 -20.09 2.20
CA GLU A 469 20.56 -21.18 2.92
C GLU A 469 21.20 -20.77 4.25
N ASN A 470 21.64 -19.51 4.42
CA ASN A 470 22.44 -19.11 5.57
C ASN A 470 21.72 -18.19 6.54
N THR A 471 20.81 -17.33 6.08
CA THR A 471 20.23 -16.27 6.93
C THR A 471 19.13 -16.80 7.85
N CYS A 472 18.22 -17.63 7.32
CA CYS A 472 17.04 -18.10 8.05
C CYS A 472 16.82 -19.61 7.91
N ASN A 473 17.90 -20.39 7.88
CA ASN A 473 17.93 -21.83 7.58
C ASN A 473 17.03 -22.73 8.45
N THR A 474 16.65 -22.27 9.63
CA THR A 474 15.85 -23.01 10.60
C THR A 474 14.40 -22.55 10.66
N ASN A 475 14.09 -21.40 10.05
CA ASN A 475 12.78 -20.75 10.09
C ASN A 475 12.07 -20.89 8.73
N CYS A 476 10.80 -20.50 8.67
CA CYS A 476 10.00 -20.54 7.44
C CYS A 476 9.92 -21.92 6.76
N LYS A 477 9.81 -22.98 7.57
CA LYS A 477 9.81 -24.37 7.06
C LYS A 477 8.46 -24.82 6.49
N LEU A 478 7.37 -24.14 6.83
CA LEU A 478 6.08 -24.47 6.23
C LEU A 478 6.09 -24.07 4.76
N SER A 479 5.44 -24.86 3.91
CA SER A 479 5.49 -24.64 2.45
C SER A 479 5.04 -23.23 2.04
N TRP A 480 4.05 -22.65 2.73
CA TRP A 480 3.57 -21.29 2.48
C TRP A 480 4.45 -20.21 3.11
N GLU A 481 5.09 -20.48 4.25
CA GLU A 481 6.06 -19.56 4.85
C GLU A 481 7.31 -19.46 3.98
N ARG A 482 7.78 -20.59 3.44
CA ARG A 482 8.89 -20.65 2.49
C ARG A 482 8.59 -19.84 1.24
N GLU A 483 7.39 -19.99 0.67
CA GLU A 483 6.97 -19.21 -0.48
C GLU A 483 6.96 -17.70 -0.19
N GLU A 484 6.37 -17.28 0.94
CA GLU A 484 6.36 -15.88 1.38
C GLU A 484 7.79 -15.34 1.54
N TYR A 485 8.68 -16.14 2.13
CA TYR A 485 10.09 -15.80 2.33
C TYR A 485 10.86 -15.69 1.00
N LEU A 486 10.71 -16.66 0.09
CA LEU A 486 11.35 -16.62 -1.22
C LEU A 486 10.84 -15.46 -2.07
N ASN A 487 9.54 -15.20 -2.06
CA ASN A 487 8.96 -14.05 -2.76
C ASN A 487 9.48 -12.74 -2.20
N TRP A 488 9.50 -12.58 -0.87
CA TRP A 488 10.07 -11.40 -0.21
C TRP A 488 11.55 -11.21 -0.59
N MET A 489 12.39 -12.25 -0.47
CA MET A 489 13.80 -12.17 -0.86
C MET A 489 13.95 -11.77 -2.32
N ASN A 490 13.17 -12.37 -3.22
CA ASN A 490 13.18 -12.03 -4.64
C ASN A 490 12.76 -10.57 -4.86
N THR A 491 11.67 -10.10 -4.27
CA THR A 491 11.20 -8.71 -4.45
C THR A 491 12.17 -7.69 -3.86
N THR A 492 12.79 -8.00 -2.73
CA THR A 492 13.66 -7.06 -1.99
C THR A 492 15.08 -7.04 -2.57
N CYS A 493 15.62 -8.19 -2.99
CA CYS A 493 17.02 -8.31 -3.34
C CYS A 493 17.31 -8.66 -4.81
N SER A 494 16.33 -9.12 -5.60
CA SER A 494 16.57 -9.36 -7.05
C SER A 494 16.97 -8.13 -7.86
N PRO A 495 16.60 -6.87 -7.49
CA PRO A 495 17.10 -5.70 -8.19
C PRO A 495 18.62 -5.50 -8.05
N VAL A 496 19.24 -6.12 -7.03
CA VAL A 496 20.69 -6.02 -6.79
C VAL A 496 21.43 -6.99 -7.73
N TYR A 497 22.13 -6.45 -8.74
CA TYR A 497 22.79 -7.24 -9.79
C TYR A 497 23.77 -8.30 -9.26
N SER A 498 24.48 -8.02 -8.16
CA SER A 498 25.45 -8.94 -7.55
C SER A 498 24.85 -9.96 -6.59
N TRP A 499 23.53 -9.94 -6.38
CA TRP A 499 22.89 -10.80 -5.40
C TRP A 499 22.56 -12.18 -5.97
N GLY A 500 23.19 -13.21 -5.40
CA GLY A 500 22.96 -14.63 -5.71
C GLY A 500 22.40 -15.41 -4.54
N GLY A 501 21.60 -14.79 -3.67
CA GLY A 501 21.13 -15.40 -2.42
C GLY A 501 20.05 -16.48 -2.57
N LEU A 502 19.46 -16.62 -3.77
CA LEU A 502 18.49 -17.67 -4.10
C LEU A 502 19.16 -18.83 -4.85
N PRO A 503 18.84 -20.09 -4.53
CA PRO A 503 19.34 -21.23 -5.28
C PRO A 503 18.77 -21.24 -6.70
N SER A 504 19.46 -21.86 -7.66
CA SER A 504 19.05 -21.87 -9.08
C SER A 504 17.67 -22.50 -9.32
N ASN A 505 17.22 -23.38 -8.43
CA ASN A 505 15.91 -24.03 -8.45
C ASN A 505 14.90 -23.41 -7.46
N TRP A 506 15.07 -22.15 -7.05
CA TRP A 506 14.19 -21.52 -6.06
C TRP A 506 12.71 -21.49 -6.49
N VAL A 507 12.43 -21.44 -7.79
CA VAL A 507 11.06 -21.51 -8.33
C VAL A 507 10.40 -22.85 -7.99
N ASP A 508 11.16 -23.94 -7.96
CA ASP A 508 10.66 -25.25 -7.53
C ASP A 508 10.37 -25.24 -6.02
N LEU A 509 11.17 -24.50 -5.24
CA LEU A 509 10.96 -24.33 -3.80
C LEU A 509 9.70 -23.52 -3.48
N LEU A 510 9.16 -22.72 -4.40
CA LEU A 510 7.85 -22.08 -4.22
C LEU A 510 6.72 -23.11 -4.15
N GLN A 511 6.92 -24.30 -4.73
CA GLN A 511 5.94 -25.36 -4.71
C GLN A 511 6.04 -26.20 -3.43
N VAL A 512 4.92 -26.80 -3.04
CA VAL A 512 4.91 -27.82 -1.98
C VAL A 512 5.75 -29.00 -2.48
N GLN A 513 6.70 -29.46 -1.66
CA GLN A 513 7.57 -30.57 -1.99
C GLN A 513 6.91 -31.90 -1.64
N ASP A 514 7.26 -32.98 -2.35
CA ASP A 514 6.75 -34.34 -2.09
C ASP A 514 7.00 -34.78 -0.63
N THR A 515 8.13 -34.37 -0.06
CA THR A 515 8.52 -34.68 1.32
C THR A 515 7.62 -34.01 2.36
N GLU A 516 6.89 -32.96 1.98
CA GLU A 516 5.97 -32.18 2.81
C GLU A 516 4.51 -32.63 2.67
N LEU A 517 4.20 -33.57 1.77
CA LEU A 517 2.82 -34.05 1.58
C LEU A 517 2.36 -35.02 2.67
N LEU A 518 3.28 -35.51 3.51
CA LEU A 518 2.96 -36.46 4.57
C LEU A 518 3.07 -35.80 5.95
N PRO A 519 2.08 -36.00 6.86
CA PRO A 519 2.07 -35.33 8.16
C PRO A 519 3.15 -35.79 9.14
N TRP A 520 3.74 -36.94 8.88
CA TRP A 520 4.71 -37.58 9.77
C TRP A 520 6.05 -37.72 9.05
N SER A 521 7.14 -37.88 9.81
CA SER A 521 8.51 -38.00 9.30
C SER A 521 8.97 -39.45 9.09
N TRP A 522 8.35 -40.42 9.76
CA TRP A 522 8.70 -41.84 9.58
C TRP A 522 8.23 -42.37 8.23
N ARG A 523 8.95 -43.37 7.68
CA ARG A 523 8.65 -44.03 6.40
C ARG A 523 8.78 -45.54 6.54
N ILE A 524 8.08 -46.30 5.69
CA ILE A 524 8.24 -47.75 5.55
C ILE A 524 9.03 -47.99 4.26
N GLN A 525 10.31 -47.67 4.29
CA GLN A 525 11.20 -47.83 3.15
C GLN A 525 12.44 -48.61 3.58
N ILE A 526 13.13 -49.19 2.60
CA ILE A 526 14.41 -49.87 2.82
C ILE A 526 15.42 -48.79 3.24
N ALA A 527 16.14 -48.99 4.34
CA ALA A 527 17.15 -48.07 4.83
C ALA A 527 18.20 -47.80 3.74
N GLU A 528 18.50 -46.53 3.47
CA GLU A 528 19.36 -46.09 2.35
C GLU A 528 20.74 -46.77 2.35
N GLY A 529 21.30 -47.04 3.54
CA GLY A 529 22.58 -47.75 3.69
C GLY A 529 22.57 -49.20 3.19
N ALA A 530 21.41 -49.84 3.05
CA ALA A 530 21.30 -51.19 2.50
C ALA A 530 21.43 -51.24 0.97
N GLN A 531 21.26 -50.10 0.28
CA GLN A 531 21.37 -50.02 -1.19
C GLN A 531 22.81 -49.81 -1.68
N SER A 532 23.73 -49.37 -0.80
CA SER A 532 25.13 -49.09 -1.14
C SER A 532 26.06 -50.32 -1.03
N ALA A 533 25.52 -51.51 -0.74
CA ALA A 533 26.32 -52.73 -0.71
C ALA A 533 26.92 -53.02 -2.11
N GLN A 534 28.25 -53.18 -2.15
CA GLN A 534 29.14 -53.20 -3.33
C GLN A 534 28.85 -54.22 -4.44
N ASP A 535 27.80 -55.03 -4.32
CA ASP A 535 27.41 -56.00 -5.34
C ASP A 535 25.95 -55.79 -5.79
N PRO A 536 25.69 -54.87 -6.73
CA PRO A 536 24.35 -54.51 -7.20
C PRO A 536 23.63 -55.69 -7.88
N ALA A 537 24.34 -56.76 -8.25
CA ALA A 537 23.75 -57.96 -8.81
C ALA A 537 23.14 -58.87 -7.73
N LEU A 538 23.78 -59.02 -6.57
CA LEU A 538 23.27 -59.87 -5.48
C LEU A 538 22.16 -59.16 -4.68
N ALA A 539 22.33 -57.86 -4.42
CA ALA A 539 21.35 -57.06 -3.66
C ALA A 539 19.99 -56.92 -4.37
N ARG A 540 19.98 -56.90 -5.71
CA ARG A 540 18.76 -56.73 -6.52
C ARG A 540 17.88 -57.99 -6.56
N THR A 541 18.43 -59.16 -6.21
CA THR A 541 17.68 -60.43 -6.19
C THR A 541 16.98 -60.70 -4.85
N GLU A 542 17.45 -60.10 -3.75
CA GLU A 542 16.85 -60.29 -2.42
C GLU A 542 16.08 -59.07 -1.87
N ALA A 543 16.37 -57.85 -2.36
CA ALA A 543 15.58 -56.67 -2.01
C ALA A 543 14.21 -56.75 -2.73
N GLY A 544 13.26 -57.44 -2.10
CA GLY A 544 11.93 -57.69 -2.65
C GLY A 544 11.28 -56.43 -3.23
N HIS A 545 10.83 -56.53 -4.48
CA HIS A 545 10.14 -55.46 -5.19
C HIS A 545 8.99 -54.87 -4.37
N CYS A 546 8.90 -53.53 -4.33
CA CYS A 546 7.84 -52.87 -3.59
C CYS A 546 6.47 -53.23 -4.17
N PRO A 547 5.48 -53.63 -3.35
CA PRO A 547 4.15 -53.91 -3.87
C PRO A 547 3.58 -52.69 -4.59
N SER A 548 2.95 -52.90 -5.74
CA SER A 548 2.27 -51.82 -6.46
C SER A 548 1.12 -51.23 -5.62
N VAL A 549 0.72 -49.98 -5.91
CA VAL A 549 -0.44 -49.32 -5.29
C VAL A 549 -1.69 -50.21 -5.35
N ALA A 550 -1.94 -50.87 -6.49
CA ALA A 550 -3.05 -51.78 -6.67
C ALA A 550 -2.97 -53.01 -5.75
N GLN A 551 -1.80 -53.61 -5.58
CA GLN A 551 -1.60 -54.73 -4.65
C GLN A 551 -1.84 -54.32 -3.19
N LYS A 552 -1.37 -53.14 -2.77
CA LYS A 552 -1.59 -52.58 -1.43
C LYS A 552 -3.09 -52.41 -1.14
N LEU A 553 -3.85 -51.84 -2.09
CA LEU A 553 -5.31 -51.66 -1.96
C LEU A 553 -6.07 -53.00 -2.05
N ALA A 554 -5.63 -53.91 -2.93
CA ALA A 554 -6.21 -55.25 -3.07
C ALA A 554 -6.08 -56.06 -1.78
N ALA A 555 -4.97 -55.92 -1.04
CA ALA A 555 -4.81 -56.55 0.27
C ALA A 555 -5.90 -56.09 1.27
N PHE A 556 -6.22 -54.79 1.32
CA PHE A 556 -7.32 -54.29 2.16
C PHE A 556 -8.69 -54.77 1.69
N ALA A 557 -8.91 -54.82 0.38
CA ALA A 557 -10.15 -55.33 -0.19
C ALA A 557 -10.32 -56.83 0.13
N ALA A 558 -9.25 -57.62 0.06
CA ALA A 558 -9.26 -59.04 0.38
C ALA A 558 -9.61 -59.31 1.86
N VAL A 559 -9.03 -58.55 2.79
CA VAL A 559 -9.39 -58.65 4.23
C VAL A 559 -10.88 -58.35 4.41
N ASN A 560 -11.38 -57.27 3.80
CA ASN A 560 -12.77 -56.85 3.92
C ASN A 560 -13.75 -57.84 3.28
N ALA A 561 -13.41 -58.41 2.12
CA ALA A 561 -14.19 -59.44 1.45
C ALA A 561 -14.25 -60.73 2.29
N ALA A 562 -13.11 -61.17 2.83
CA ALA A 562 -13.06 -62.32 3.73
C ALA A 562 -13.94 -62.11 4.96
N MET A 563 -13.90 -60.91 5.57
CA MET A 563 -14.76 -60.57 6.70
C MET A 563 -16.25 -60.54 6.32
N ALA A 564 -16.61 -59.93 5.19
CA ALA A 564 -17.99 -59.90 4.73
C ALA A 564 -18.58 -61.30 4.47
N LEU A 565 -17.75 -62.25 4.04
CA LEU A 565 -18.16 -63.64 3.79
C LEU A 565 -18.18 -64.50 5.06
N LEU A 566 -17.14 -64.40 5.89
CA LEU A 566 -16.94 -65.31 7.03
C LEU A 566 -17.69 -64.86 8.29
N THR A 567 -17.86 -63.56 8.53
CA THR A 567 -18.53 -63.06 9.73
C THR A 567 -20.01 -63.46 9.82
N PRO A 568 -20.83 -63.44 8.75
CA PRO A 568 -22.20 -63.95 8.83
C PRO A 568 -22.30 -65.43 9.21
N ILE A 569 -21.32 -66.24 8.78
CA ILE A 569 -21.30 -67.69 9.02
C ILE A 569 -20.81 -67.98 10.44
N LEU A 570 -19.63 -67.44 10.78
CA LEU A 570 -18.93 -67.72 12.03
C LEU A 570 -19.41 -66.87 13.20
N GLY A 571 -20.00 -65.71 12.93
CA GLY A 571 -20.66 -64.88 13.94
C GLY A 571 -22.02 -65.42 14.37
N ARG A 572 -22.56 -66.42 13.66
CA ARG A 572 -23.83 -67.06 14.03
C ARG A 572 -23.66 -67.89 15.30
N ARG A 573 -24.45 -67.56 16.33
CA ARG A 573 -24.40 -68.23 17.64
C ARG A 573 -24.56 -69.75 17.57
N ASP A 574 -25.42 -70.28 16.70
CA ASP A 574 -25.62 -71.74 16.55
C ASP A 574 -24.36 -72.45 16.04
N VAL A 575 -23.67 -71.82 15.09
CA VAL A 575 -22.42 -72.32 14.52
C VAL A 575 -21.35 -72.33 15.61
N MET A 576 -21.25 -71.24 16.37
CA MET A 576 -20.31 -71.17 17.49
C MET A 576 -20.62 -72.20 18.57
N LYS A 577 -21.89 -72.37 18.96
CA LYS A 577 -22.30 -73.41 19.92
C LYS A 577 -21.84 -74.80 19.47
N LYS A 578 -21.94 -75.09 18.17
CA LYS A 578 -21.51 -76.37 17.60
C LYS A 578 -19.97 -76.50 17.59
N ILE A 579 -19.25 -75.46 17.17
CA ILE A 579 -17.78 -75.44 17.14
C ILE A 579 -17.19 -75.56 18.55
N THR A 580 -17.82 -74.96 19.55
CA THR A 580 -17.30 -74.88 20.92
C THR A 580 -17.90 -75.95 21.84
N PHE A 581 -18.55 -76.99 21.27
CA PHE A 581 -19.20 -78.07 22.02
C PHE A 581 -20.14 -77.59 23.14
N GLY A 582 -20.86 -76.49 22.90
CA GLY A 582 -21.81 -75.90 23.86
C GLY A 582 -21.20 -75.06 24.99
N VAL A 583 -19.88 -74.91 25.05
CA VAL A 583 -19.21 -74.04 26.04
C VAL A 583 -19.59 -72.58 25.81
N PHE A 584 -19.56 -72.14 24.56
CA PHE A 584 -19.99 -70.81 24.12
C PHE A 584 -21.32 -70.89 23.35
N GLY A 585 -21.98 -69.76 23.16
CA GLY A 585 -23.18 -69.59 22.35
C GLY A 585 -24.49 -69.68 23.14
N LYS A 586 -24.46 -69.42 24.45
CA LYS A 586 -25.66 -69.41 25.30
C LYS A 586 -26.51 -68.17 24.97
N ARG A 587 -27.84 -68.35 24.84
CA ARG A 587 -28.79 -67.25 24.65
C ARG A 587 -28.74 -66.29 25.85
N ALA A 588 -28.99 -65.00 25.60
CA ALA A 588 -28.95 -63.93 26.60
C ALA A 588 -27.61 -63.74 27.37
N SER A 589 -26.48 -64.27 26.87
CA SER A 589 -25.16 -64.01 27.43
C SER A 589 -24.77 -62.53 27.31
N MET A 590 -24.40 -61.89 28.43
CA MET A 590 -23.85 -60.53 28.48
C MET A 590 -22.34 -60.47 28.16
N MET A 591 -21.74 -61.59 27.75
CA MET A 591 -20.30 -61.64 27.48
C MET A 591 -19.88 -60.79 26.27
N TRP A 592 -20.83 -60.25 25.49
CA TRP A 592 -20.53 -59.26 24.46
C TRP A 592 -19.74 -58.05 24.99
N LEU A 593 -19.92 -57.68 26.26
CA LEU A 593 -19.14 -56.64 26.94
C LEU A 593 -17.65 -57.01 27.11
N LEU A 594 -17.33 -58.30 27.24
CA LEU A 594 -15.96 -58.81 27.34
C LEU A 594 -15.37 -59.07 25.95
N THR A 595 -16.17 -59.55 25.01
CA THR A 595 -15.69 -59.91 23.67
C THR A 595 -15.42 -58.71 22.79
N GLY A 596 -16.08 -57.58 22.99
CA GLY A 596 -15.73 -56.32 22.32
C GLY A 596 -14.28 -55.91 22.59
N PRO A 597 -13.88 -55.67 23.86
CA PRO A 597 -12.49 -55.39 24.23
C PRO A 597 -11.51 -56.48 23.76
N LEU A 598 -11.88 -57.76 23.86
CA LEU A 598 -11.03 -58.85 23.37
C LEU A 598 -10.83 -58.78 21.84
N THR A 599 -11.86 -58.39 21.10
CA THR A 599 -11.78 -58.16 19.65
C THR A 599 -10.85 -56.97 19.33
N VAL A 600 -10.91 -55.89 20.11
CA VAL A 600 -9.96 -54.77 20.01
C VAL A 600 -8.53 -55.27 20.23
N LEU A 601 -8.29 -56.04 21.29
CA LEU A 601 -6.97 -56.60 21.61
C LEU A 601 -6.46 -57.48 20.46
N LEU A 602 -7.31 -58.31 19.86
CA LEU A 602 -6.93 -59.12 18.69
C LEU A 602 -6.58 -58.27 17.48
N HIS A 603 -7.33 -57.21 17.18
CA HIS A 603 -6.99 -56.31 16.08
C HIS A 603 -5.67 -55.57 16.32
N VAL A 604 -5.45 -55.06 17.53
CA VAL A 604 -4.19 -54.40 17.90
C VAL A 604 -3.03 -55.39 17.87
N ALA A 605 -3.21 -56.62 18.37
CA ALA A 605 -2.21 -57.67 18.32
C ALA A 605 -1.87 -58.06 16.87
N SER A 606 -2.88 -58.17 16.00
CA SER A 606 -2.70 -58.42 14.57
C SER A 606 -1.84 -57.34 13.90
N ASN A 607 -2.13 -56.07 14.19
CA ASN A 607 -1.31 -54.94 13.74
C ASN A 607 0.11 -55.00 14.31
N ALA A 608 0.27 -55.36 15.58
CA ALA A 608 1.58 -55.46 16.23
C ALA A 608 2.45 -56.57 15.63
N ILE A 609 1.87 -57.75 15.41
CA ILE A 609 2.58 -58.87 14.77
C ILE A 609 3.00 -58.50 13.35
N ALA A 610 2.10 -57.88 12.57
CA ALA A 610 2.42 -57.42 11.22
C ALA A 610 3.55 -56.35 11.23
N ALA A 611 3.54 -55.42 12.19
CA ALA A 611 4.54 -54.37 12.28
C ALA A 611 5.91 -54.92 12.72
N LEU A 612 5.91 -55.89 13.65
CA LEU A 612 7.12 -56.63 14.06
C LEU A 612 7.66 -57.49 12.91
N LEU A 613 6.81 -58.06 12.06
CA LEU A 613 7.24 -58.79 10.87
C LEU A 613 7.97 -57.85 9.89
N ILE A 614 7.45 -56.64 9.69
CA ILE A 614 8.12 -55.61 8.87
C ILE A 614 9.46 -55.23 9.50
N LYS A 615 9.49 -54.87 10.79
CA LYS A 615 10.72 -54.46 11.47
C LYS A 615 11.81 -55.55 11.48
N ARG A 616 11.41 -56.83 11.50
CA ARG A 616 12.34 -57.99 11.42
C ARG A 616 12.81 -58.29 9.99
N THR A 617 12.22 -57.69 8.97
CA THR A 617 12.68 -57.85 7.59
C THR A 617 13.94 -57.01 7.39
N ARG A 618 15.00 -57.61 6.84
CA ARG A 618 16.28 -56.94 6.60
C ARG A 618 16.08 -55.66 5.78
N GLY A 619 16.62 -54.54 6.27
CA GLY A 619 16.48 -53.22 5.66
C GLY A 619 15.29 -52.38 6.19
N PHE A 620 14.41 -52.93 7.04
CA PHE A 620 13.27 -52.22 7.64
C PHE A 620 13.42 -52.04 9.16
N GLU A 621 14.64 -52.15 9.70
CA GLU A 621 14.90 -52.13 11.15
C GLU A 621 14.52 -50.79 11.80
N GLY A 622 14.56 -49.69 11.03
CA GLY A 622 14.22 -48.34 11.46
C GLY A 622 12.71 -48.04 11.55
N VAL A 623 11.83 -48.95 11.16
CA VAL A 623 10.38 -48.72 11.20
C VAL A 623 9.88 -48.61 12.64
N ASP A 624 9.11 -47.54 12.92
CA ASP A 624 8.43 -47.35 14.20
C ASP A 624 7.19 -48.25 14.28
N VAL A 625 7.28 -49.29 15.10
CA VAL A 625 6.22 -50.28 15.31
C VAL A 625 4.98 -49.66 15.94
N GLY A 626 5.14 -48.73 16.88
CA GLY A 626 4.02 -48.10 17.58
C GLY A 626 3.19 -47.23 16.64
N GLN A 627 3.88 -46.41 15.85
CA GLN A 627 3.26 -45.59 14.82
C GLN A 627 2.51 -46.46 13.80
N LEU A 628 3.12 -47.57 13.36
CA LEU A 628 2.50 -48.45 12.38
C LEU A 628 1.26 -49.19 12.92
N ILE A 629 1.28 -49.62 14.20
CA ILE A 629 0.12 -50.21 14.86
C ILE A 629 -1.06 -49.23 14.86
N LEU A 630 -0.80 -47.99 15.27
CA LEU A 630 -1.79 -46.92 15.33
C LEU A 630 -2.29 -46.53 13.92
N LEU A 631 -1.40 -46.47 12.93
CA LEU A 631 -1.77 -46.18 11.54
C LEU A 631 -2.76 -47.22 11.05
N TRP A 632 -2.48 -48.51 11.26
CA TRP A 632 -3.35 -49.59 10.80
C TRP A 632 -4.67 -49.72 11.58
N CYS A 633 -4.86 -49.00 12.67
CA CYS A 633 -6.17 -48.87 13.32
C CYS A 633 -7.16 -48.02 12.50
N THR A 634 -6.67 -47.19 11.56
CA THR A 634 -7.49 -46.37 10.65
C THR A 634 -8.02 -47.12 9.43
N ARG A 635 -7.63 -48.39 9.24
CA ARG A 635 -8.00 -49.16 8.05
C ARG A 635 -9.52 -49.30 7.92
N PRO A 636 -10.06 -49.22 6.68
CA PRO A 636 -11.47 -49.48 6.48
C PRO A 636 -11.78 -50.93 6.82
N ARG A 637 -12.77 -51.14 7.71
CA ARG A 637 -13.23 -52.46 8.14
C ARG A 637 -14.72 -52.62 7.84
N LEU A 638 -15.11 -53.78 7.32
CA LEU A 638 -16.51 -54.17 7.08
C LEU A 638 -17.12 -55.01 8.21
N ALA A 639 -16.43 -55.20 9.33
CA ALA A 639 -16.92 -56.06 10.43
C ALA A 639 -18.29 -55.60 10.98
N TRP A 640 -18.57 -54.29 10.93
CA TRP A 640 -19.85 -53.71 11.34
C TRP A 640 -21.03 -54.11 10.44
N MET A 641 -20.81 -54.67 9.24
CA MET A 641 -21.92 -55.09 8.36
C MET A 641 -22.81 -56.17 8.99
N VAL A 642 -22.32 -56.91 9.98
CA VAL A 642 -23.13 -57.89 10.72
C VAL A 642 -24.36 -57.25 11.39
N VAL A 643 -24.32 -55.93 11.65
CA VAL A 643 -25.46 -55.13 12.15
C VAL A 643 -26.66 -55.18 11.19
N ILE A 644 -26.42 -55.31 9.88
CA ILE A 644 -27.47 -55.44 8.85
C ILE A 644 -28.26 -56.74 9.03
N LEU A 645 -27.68 -57.77 9.67
CA LEU A 645 -28.33 -59.06 9.90
C LEU A 645 -29.22 -59.07 11.14
N ILE A 646 -29.11 -58.07 12.03
CA ILE A 646 -29.93 -57.99 13.25
C ILE A 646 -31.44 -58.07 12.94
N PRO A 647 -32.00 -57.32 11.96
CA PRO A 647 -33.43 -57.38 11.67
C PRO A 647 -33.92 -58.73 11.13
N PHE A 648 -33.07 -59.50 10.45
CA PHE A 648 -33.47 -60.74 9.80
C PHE A 648 -33.68 -61.91 10.78
N GLN A 649 -33.10 -61.85 11.99
CA GLN A 649 -33.24 -62.89 13.03
C GLN A 649 -33.34 -62.29 14.45
N ALA A 650 -34.01 -61.13 14.56
CA ALA A 650 -34.13 -60.40 15.82
C ALA A 650 -34.82 -61.22 16.93
N ALA A 651 -35.79 -62.07 16.57
CA ALA A 651 -36.57 -62.87 17.53
C ALA A 651 -35.73 -63.89 18.31
N ASP A 652 -34.65 -64.40 17.71
CA ASP A 652 -33.78 -65.42 18.32
C ASP A 652 -32.46 -64.84 18.84
N GLU A 653 -32.27 -63.52 18.74
CA GLU A 653 -31.06 -62.79 19.16
C GLU A 653 -29.75 -63.40 18.61
N ILE A 654 -29.81 -64.08 17.45
CA ILE A 654 -28.72 -64.94 16.94
C ILE A 654 -27.44 -64.13 16.65
N TYR A 655 -27.59 -62.91 16.12
CA TYR A 655 -26.47 -62.03 15.76
C TYR A 655 -26.26 -60.88 16.75
N PHE A 656 -27.05 -60.80 17.82
CA PHE A 656 -27.01 -59.65 18.73
C PHE A 656 -25.65 -59.52 19.43
N SER A 657 -25.08 -60.63 19.92
CA SER A 657 -23.78 -60.65 20.60
C SER A 657 -22.68 -60.16 19.66
N VAL A 658 -22.52 -60.80 18.49
CA VAL A 658 -21.47 -60.45 17.52
C VAL A 658 -21.62 -59.02 17.01
N ALA A 659 -22.85 -58.55 16.74
CA ALA A 659 -23.07 -57.20 16.28
C ALA A 659 -22.75 -56.15 17.35
N SER A 660 -23.09 -56.42 18.62
CA SER A 660 -22.77 -55.51 19.72
C SER A 660 -21.26 -55.44 19.98
N SER A 661 -20.59 -56.60 20.01
CA SER A 661 -19.14 -56.68 20.23
C SER A 661 -18.34 -56.04 19.10
N THR A 662 -18.74 -56.26 17.84
CA THR A 662 -18.09 -55.64 16.68
C THR A 662 -18.31 -54.13 16.65
N LEU A 663 -19.53 -53.64 16.97
CA LEU A 663 -19.78 -52.20 17.11
C LEU A 663 -18.92 -51.57 18.22
N LEU A 664 -18.84 -52.21 19.38
CA LEU A 664 -18.00 -51.74 20.49
C LEU A 664 -16.51 -51.72 20.08
N ALA A 665 -16.03 -52.80 19.45
CA ALA A 665 -14.66 -52.88 18.99
C ALA A 665 -14.34 -51.80 17.94
N GLU A 666 -15.24 -51.58 16.98
CA GLU A 666 -15.09 -50.53 15.98
C GLU A 666 -15.07 -49.16 16.63
N MET A 667 -15.95 -48.85 17.59
CA MET A 667 -15.93 -47.57 18.29
C MET A 667 -14.57 -47.29 18.95
N VAL A 668 -14.01 -48.28 19.65
CA VAL A 668 -12.69 -48.16 20.29
C VAL A 668 -11.59 -47.99 19.24
N LEU A 669 -11.59 -48.80 18.19
CA LEU A 669 -10.56 -48.74 17.14
C LEU A 669 -10.65 -47.46 16.30
N GLN A 670 -11.85 -46.91 16.07
CA GLN A 670 -12.06 -45.59 15.48
C GLN A 670 -11.52 -44.49 16.39
N GLY A 671 -11.70 -44.62 17.71
CA GLY A 671 -11.10 -43.73 18.71
C GLY A 671 -9.57 -43.75 18.67
N ILE A 672 -8.96 -44.94 18.58
CA ILE A 672 -7.50 -45.08 18.44
C ILE A 672 -7.03 -44.51 17.09
N GLY A 673 -7.73 -44.81 15.99
CA GLY A 673 -7.43 -44.32 14.66
C GLY A 673 -7.64 -42.81 14.48
N ALA A 674 -8.46 -42.19 15.35
CA ALA A 674 -8.70 -40.75 15.34
C ALA A 674 -7.41 -39.93 15.42
N TYR A 675 -6.37 -40.46 16.08
CA TYR A 675 -5.06 -39.83 16.17
C TYR A 675 -4.49 -39.48 14.78
N TYR A 676 -4.47 -40.42 13.83
CA TYR A 676 -3.91 -40.18 12.50
C TYR A 676 -4.83 -39.37 11.60
N MET A 677 -6.14 -39.60 11.66
CA MET A 677 -7.11 -38.80 10.90
C MET A 677 -7.10 -37.33 11.35
N GLY A 678 -7.06 -37.11 12.67
CA GLY A 678 -6.92 -35.80 13.29
C GLY A 678 -5.59 -35.14 12.95
N THR A 679 -4.47 -35.88 13.05
CA THR A 679 -3.14 -35.39 12.69
C THR A 679 -3.07 -34.98 11.22
N ALA A 680 -3.57 -35.81 10.30
CA ALA A 680 -3.62 -35.50 8.87
C ALA A 680 -4.44 -34.22 8.60
N THR A 681 -5.62 -34.11 9.22
CA THR A 681 -6.50 -32.95 9.04
C THR A 681 -5.86 -31.67 9.57
N ASN A 682 -5.30 -31.71 10.79
CA ASN A 682 -4.64 -30.55 11.39
C ASN A 682 -3.37 -30.15 10.62
N TYR A 683 -2.63 -31.13 10.10
CA TYR A 683 -1.46 -30.88 9.27
C TYR A 683 -1.83 -30.15 7.97
N ALA A 684 -2.81 -30.65 7.22
CA ALA A 684 -3.30 -29.98 6.01
C ALA A 684 -3.83 -28.56 6.29
N ARG A 685 -4.52 -28.36 7.42
CA ARG A 685 -4.96 -27.04 7.86
C ARG A 685 -3.77 -26.10 8.10
N ARG A 686 -2.73 -26.55 8.79
CA ARG A 686 -1.52 -25.74 9.07
C ARG A 686 -0.70 -25.44 7.81
N GLN A 687 -0.69 -26.37 6.86
CA GLN A 687 -0.01 -26.20 5.58
C GLN A 687 -0.84 -25.49 4.51
N LYS A 688 -2.08 -25.08 4.84
CA LYS A 688 -3.04 -24.47 3.90
C LYS A 688 -3.35 -25.33 2.66
N PHE A 689 -3.27 -26.65 2.80
CA PHE A 689 -3.55 -27.59 1.69
C PHE A 689 -5.01 -27.65 1.28
N TYR A 690 -5.92 -27.09 2.07
CA TYR A 690 -7.34 -26.94 1.70
C TYR A 690 -7.61 -25.71 0.84
N GLU A 691 -6.63 -24.81 0.64
CA GLU A 691 -6.78 -23.67 -0.28
C GLU A 691 -6.76 -24.14 -1.73
N ALA A 692 -7.70 -23.62 -2.53
CA ALA A 692 -7.82 -23.97 -3.94
C ALA A 692 -6.53 -23.60 -4.70
N GLY A 693 -6.03 -24.50 -5.54
CA GLY A 693 -4.80 -24.28 -6.32
C GLY A 693 -3.51 -24.73 -5.64
N ARG A 694 -3.46 -24.82 -4.31
CA ARG A 694 -2.22 -25.04 -3.55
C ARG A 694 -1.45 -26.30 -3.97
N LEU A 695 -2.17 -27.43 -4.15
CA LEU A 695 -1.59 -28.73 -4.47
C LEU A 695 -1.63 -29.07 -5.97
N ILE A 696 -2.08 -28.17 -6.85
CA ILE A 696 -2.30 -28.49 -8.27
C ILE A 696 -0.98 -28.73 -9.02
N ARG A 697 0.06 -27.96 -8.68
CA ARG A 697 1.37 -28.00 -9.35
C ARG A 697 2.34 -29.01 -8.75
N THR A 698 2.08 -29.44 -7.51
CA THR A 698 2.91 -30.39 -6.80
C THR A 698 2.73 -31.80 -7.34
N HIS A 699 3.86 -32.47 -7.59
CA HIS A 699 3.87 -33.89 -7.90
C HIS A 699 3.19 -34.67 -6.76
N LYS A 700 2.27 -35.60 -7.09
CA LYS A 700 1.38 -36.29 -6.12
C LYS A 700 0.44 -35.38 -5.30
N GLY A 701 0.35 -34.09 -5.59
CA GLY A 701 -0.54 -33.17 -4.87
C GLY A 701 -2.03 -33.54 -4.97
N LYS A 702 -2.46 -34.09 -6.12
CA LYS A 702 -3.83 -34.63 -6.28
C LYS A 702 -4.12 -35.80 -5.33
N ASP A 703 -3.15 -36.69 -5.12
CA ASP A 703 -3.30 -37.83 -4.23
C ASP A 703 -3.29 -37.41 -2.75
N ALA A 704 -2.46 -36.43 -2.41
CA ALA A 704 -2.47 -35.79 -1.09
C ALA A 704 -3.83 -35.13 -0.80
N MET A 705 -4.42 -34.43 -1.78
CA MET A 705 -5.75 -33.83 -1.65
C MET A 705 -6.82 -34.90 -1.36
N VAL A 706 -6.77 -36.05 -2.04
CA VAL A 706 -7.67 -37.19 -1.77
C VAL A 706 -7.47 -37.72 -0.34
N MET A 707 -6.22 -37.83 0.12
CA MET A 707 -5.93 -38.24 1.49
C MET A 707 -6.59 -37.28 2.50
N TYR A 708 -6.30 -35.98 2.40
CA TYR A 708 -6.81 -34.99 3.36
C TYR A 708 -8.34 -34.80 3.27
N ALA A 709 -8.92 -34.94 2.08
CA ALA A 709 -10.37 -34.99 1.90
C ALA A 709 -10.97 -36.17 2.68
N GLY A 710 -10.36 -37.35 2.60
CA GLY A 710 -10.78 -38.52 3.37
C GLY A 710 -10.75 -38.28 4.89
N SER A 711 -9.69 -37.64 5.40
CA SER A 711 -9.57 -37.39 6.85
C SER A 711 -10.58 -36.37 7.37
N ILE A 712 -10.83 -35.29 6.62
CA ILE A 712 -11.81 -34.28 7.04
C ILE A 712 -13.25 -34.81 6.95
N ILE A 713 -13.59 -35.57 5.89
CA ILE A 713 -14.90 -36.25 5.78
C ILE A 713 -15.09 -37.19 6.96
N TRP A 714 -14.07 -37.97 7.32
CA TRP A 714 -14.13 -38.88 8.46
C TRP A 714 -14.41 -38.12 9.77
N LEU A 715 -13.72 -37.01 10.03
CA LEU A 715 -13.95 -36.18 11.23
C LEU A 715 -15.37 -35.60 11.29
N CYS A 716 -15.89 -35.12 10.15
CA CYS A 716 -17.26 -34.62 10.08
C CYS A 716 -18.27 -35.74 10.37
N VAL A 717 -18.09 -36.91 9.74
CA VAL A 717 -19.01 -38.05 9.92
C VAL A 717 -18.97 -38.57 11.36
N ILE A 718 -17.79 -38.75 11.96
CA ILE A 718 -17.70 -39.27 13.33
C ILE A 718 -18.28 -38.28 14.35
N PHE A 719 -18.09 -36.97 14.15
CA PHE A 719 -18.71 -35.95 15.00
C PHE A 719 -20.24 -35.99 14.92
N ILE A 720 -20.79 -36.05 13.71
CA ILE A 720 -22.24 -36.18 13.50
C ILE A 720 -22.75 -37.49 14.10
N ALA A 721 -22.05 -38.61 13.90
CA ALA A 721 -22.43 -39.91 14.44
C ALA A 721 -22.45 -39.91 15.98
N VAL A 722 -21.44 -39.33 16.64
CA VAL A 722 -21.40 -39.20 18.10
C VAL A 722 -22.51 -38.27 18.61
N ALA A 723 -22.70 -37.10 17.99
CA ALA A 723 -23.74 -36.16 18.38
C ALA A 723 -25.15 -36.76 18.24
N THR A 724 -25.41 -37.46 17.15
CA THR A 724 -26.69 -38.15 16.91
C THR A 724 -26.90 -39.34 17.85
N CYS A 725 -25.83 -40.05 18.23
CA CYS A 725 -25.88 -41.07 19.29
C CYS A 725 -26.24 -40.45 20.64
N ILE A 726 -25.57 -39.38 21.06
CA ILE A 726 -25.86 -38.67 22.33
C ILE A 726 -27.29 -38.14 22.33
N TRP A 727 -27.71 -37.48 21.25
CA TRP A 727 -29.08 -36.97 21.11
C TRP A 727 -30.13 -38.06 21.20
N SER A 728 -29.85 -39.23 20.62
CA SER A 728 -30.72 -40.39 20.72
C SER A 728 -30.84 -40.85 22.19
N LEU A 729 -29.71 -40.99 22.90
CA LEU A 729 -29.69 -41.44 24.29
C LEU A 729 -30.45 -40.51 25.25
N LEU A 730 -30.50 -39.21 24.97
CA LEU A 730 -31.16 -38.22 25.83
C LEU A 730 -32.68 -38.08 25.59
N GLY A 731 -33.23 -38.57 24.47
CA GLY A 731 -34.49 -38.04 23.94
C GLY A 731 -35.73 -38.94 23.84
N MET A 732 -35.70 -40.27 24.06
CA MET A 732 -36.86 -41.13 23.72
C MET A 732 -37.04 -42.42 24.54
N SER A 733 -38.27 -42.94 24.53
CA SER A 733 -38.65 -44.27 25.04
C SER A 733 -37.85 -45.41 24.38
N LEU A 734 -37.49 -46.42 25.19
CA LEU A 734 -36.49 -47.46 24.90
C LEU A 734 -36.65 -48.14 23.52
N ILE A 735 -37.87 -48.34 23.02
CA ILE A 735 -38.13 -49.11 21.78
C ILE A 735 -37.97 -48.27 20.50
N VAL A 736 -38.44 -47.01 20.52
CA VAL A 736 -38.26 -46.08 19.38
C VAL A 736 -36.79 -45.67 19.25
N LEU A 737 -36.09 -45.66 20.39
CA LEU A 737 -34.66 -45.42 20.51
C LEU A 737 -33.83 -46.42 19.69
N PHE A 738 -34.02 -47.74 19.87
CA PHE A 738 -33.18 -48.76 19.21
C PHE A 738 -33.26 -48.71 17.68
N LYS A 739 -34.45 -48.55 17.09
CA LYS A 739 -34.60 -48.48 15.62
C LYS A 739 -33.95 -47.25 15.02
N LYS A 740 -33.98 -46.11 15.72
CA LYS A 740 -33.35 -44.86 15.26
C LYS A 740 -31.83 -44.92 15.42
N ILE A 741 -31.33 -45.38 16.57
CA ILE A 741 -29.90 -45.58 16.80
C ILE A 741 -29.31 -46.51 15.75
N ALA A 742 -29.92 -47.68 15.50
CA ALA A 742 -29.38 -48.63 14.53
C ALA A 742 -29.23 -48.04 13.11
N ARG A 743 -30.21 -47.24 12.64
CA ARG A 743 -30.13 -46.58 11.32
C ARG A 743 -29.04 -45.51 11.28
N VAL A 744 -28.96 -44.69 12.33
CA VAL A 744 -27.97 -43.62 12.45
C VAL A 744 -26.56 -44.21 12.55
N SER A 745 -26.35 -45.22 13.39
CA SER A 745 -25.09 -45.93 13.52
C SER A 745 -24.69 -46.58 12.20
N LEU A 746 -25.62 -47.21 11.46
CA LEU A 746 -25.33 -47.79 10.15
C LEU A 746 -24.87 -46.73 9.14
N ALA A 747 -25.57 -45.59 9.08
CA ALA A 747 -25.22 -44.49 8.19
C ALA A 747 -23.86 -43.87 8.56
N GLY A 748 -23.60 -43.65 9.85
CA GLY A 748 -22.34 -43.12 10.35
C GLY A 748 -21.17 -44.07 10.07
N MET A 749 -21.34 -45.37 10.35
CA MET A 749 -20.31 -46.39 10.09
C MET A 749 -20.00 -46.54 8.59
N MET A 750 -21.03 -46.50 7.74
CA MET A 750 -20.85 -46.48 6.28
C MET A 750 -20.08 -45.24 5.82
N GLY A 751 -20.44 -44.05 6.34
CA GLY A 751 -19.74 -42.81 6.04
C GLY A 751 -18.27 -42.86 6.47
N CYS A 752 -17.98 -43.33 7.69
CA CYS A 752 -16.62 -43.52 8.17
C CYS A 752 -15.83 -44.52 7.31
N PHE A 753 -16.47 -45.62 6.89
CA PHE A 753 -15.86 -46.62 6.02
C PHE A 753 -15.45 -46.04 4.66
N VAL A 754 -16.35 -45.29 4.00
CA VAL A 754 -16.05 -44.62 2.73
C VAL A 754 -14.93 -43.60 2.92
N ALA A 755 -14.99 -42.79 3.97
CA ALA A 755 -13.97 -41.79 4.27
C ALA A 755 -12.58 -42.42 4.52
N GLN A 756 -12.53 -43.55 5.22
CA GLN A 756 -11.30 -44.33 5.43
C GLN A 756 -10.73 -44.87 4.10
N TRP A 757 -11.58 -45.32 3.17
CA TRP A 757 -11.13 -45.74 1.84
C TRP A 757 -10.56 -44.59 1.03
N VAL A 758 -11.24 -43.45 1.02
CA VAL A 758 -10.77 -42.22 0.35
C VAL A 758 -9.40 -41.84 0.93
N TRP A 759 -9.30 -41.80 2.27
CA TRP A 759 -8.05 -41.48 2.96
C TRP A 759 -6.92 -42.45 2.62
N TRP A 760 -7.13 -43.76 2.72
CA TRP A 760 -6.10 -44.78 2.44
C TRP A 760 -5.69 -44.81 0.97
N THR A 761 -6.61 -44.54 0.04
CA THR A 761 -6.31 -44.45 -1.38
C THR A 761 -5.37 -43.28 -1.66
N GLY A 762 -5.69 -42.10 -1.11
CA GLY A 762 -4.81 -40.94 -1.19
C GLY A 762 -3.47 -41.20 -0.51
N TYR A 763 -3.48 -41.73 0.72
CA TYR A 763 -2.27 -42.01 1.50
C TYR A 763 -1.33 -42.98 0.78
N ILE A 764 -1.83 -44.10 0.25
CA ILE A 764 -0.97 -45.08 -0.45
C ILE A 764 -0.37 -44.50 -1.73
N LYS A 765 -1.15 -43.69 -2.48
CA LYS A 765 -0.65 -43.07 -3.71
C LYS A 765 0.36 -41.96 -3.45
N VAL A 766 0.12 -41.11 -2.45
CA VAL A 766 1.06 -40.04 -2.09
C VAL A 766 2.33 -40.60 -1.46
N SER A 767 2.23 -41.64 -0.63
CA SER A 767 3.39 -42.27 0.00
C SER A 767 4.18 -43.14 -0.97
N ASP A 768 3.52 -43.81 -1.92
CA ASP A 768 4.13 -44.54 -3.03
C ASP A 768 5.24 -45.51 -2.57
N GLU A 769 6.50 -45.27 -2.94
CA GLU A 769 7.67 -46.06 -2.54
C GLU A 769 8.02 -45.93 -1.05
N THR A 770 7.58 -44.84 -0.41
CA THR A 770 7.87 -44.61 1.01
C THR A 770 6.93 -45.37 1.96
N TYR A 771 5.86 -45.99 1.43
CA TYR A 771 5.05 -46.97 2.13
C TYR A 771 5.17 -48.32 1.43
N CYS A 772 6.20 -49.08 1.81
CA CYS A 772 6.59 -50.32 1.14
C CYS A 772 6.57 -51.52 2.09
N PRO A 773 5.39 -52.03 2.50
CA PRO A 773 5.32 -53.14 3.44
C PRO A 773 5.86 -54.44 2.81
N PRO A 774 6.95 -55.03 3.35
CA PRO A 774 7.44 -56.31 2.89
C PRO A 774 6.45 -57.43 3.22
N GLN A 775 6.45 -58.50 2.43
CA GLN A 775 5.64 -59.70 2.69
C GLN A 775 4.14 -59.38 2.85
N LEU A 776 3.62 -58.44 2.05
CA LEU A 776 2.22 -57.97 2.12
C LEU A 776 1.19 -59.11 2.15
N GLY A 777 1.43 -60.21 1.44
CA GLY A 777 0.59 -61.40 1.48
C GLY A 777 0.49 -62.03 2.88
N LYS A 778 1.61 -62.19 3.60
CA LYS A 778 1.60 -62.74 4.97
C LYS A 778 0.89 -61.80 5.95
N ILE A 779 1.10 -60.49 5.81
CA ILE A 779 0.42 -59.47 6.60
C ILE A 779 -1.10 -59.56 6.38
N THR A 780 -1.54 -59.70 5.13
CA THR A 780 -2.95 -59.86 4.76
C THR A 780 -3.56 -61.09 5.43
N VAL A 781 -2.86 -62.23 5.42
CA VAL A 781 -3.29 -63.47 6.09
C VAL A 781 -3.42 -63.27 7.60
N ILE A 782 -2.45 -62.62 8.24
CA ILE A 782 -2.49 -62.31 9.69
C ILE A 782 -3.73 -61.45 10.02
N TRP A 783 -4.03 -60.46 9.19
CA TRP A 783 -5.22 -59.63 9.37
C TRP A 783 -6.52 -60.42 9.21
N ILE A 784 -6.62 -61.31 8.22
CA ILE A 784 -7.79 -62.17 8.03
C ILE A 784 -7.99 -63.08 9.24
N ILE A 785 -6.95 -63.81 9.66
CA ILE A 785 -7.05 -64.78 10.77
C ILE A 785 -7.54 -64.10 12.04
N PHE A 786 -6.89 -63.02 12.47
CA PHE A 786 -7.24 -62.34 13.72
C PHE A 786 -8.63 -61.68 13.65
N SER A 787 -9.01 -61.13 12.50
CA SER A 787 -10.34 -60.51 12.34
C SER A 787 -11.45 -61.57 12.38
N VAL A 788 -11.22 -62.73 11.74
CA VAL A 788 -12.14 -63.87 11.80
C VAL A 788 -12.23 -64.43 13.22
N SER A 789 -11.10 -64.57 13.93
CA SER A 789 -11.10 -64.98 15.33
C SER A 789 -11.88 -64.00 16.22
N GLY A 790 -11.74 -62.69 16.00
CA GLY A 790 -12.54 -61.67 16.68
C GLY A 790 -14.04 -61.84 16.45
N ALA A 791 -14.46 -62.08 15.19
CA ALA A 791 -15.85 -62.35 14.85
C ALA A 791 -16.40 -63.63 15.52
N MET A 792 -15.60 -64.71 15.55
CA MET A 792 -15.95 -65.95 16.25
C MET A 792 -16.11 -65.72 17.76
N ILE A 793 -15.20 -64.97 18.37
CA ILE A 793 -15.25 -64.62 19.79
C ILE A 793 -16.49 -63.78 20.09
N GLY A 794 -16.82 -62.80 19.25
CA GLY A 794 -18.04 -61.98 19.39
C GLY A 794 -19.34 -62.77 19.21
N GLY A 795 -19.37 -63.79 18.34
CA GLY A 795 -20.55 -64.64 18.14
C GLY A 795 -20.70 -65.77 19.15
N GLY A 796 -19.58 -66.24 19.71
CA GLY A 796 -19.51 -67.35 20.63
C GLY A 796 -19.83 -66.94 22.06
N LEU A 797 -19.03 -66.08 22.65
CA LEU A 797 -19.18 -65.67 24.05
C LEU A 797 -20.39 -64.71 24.15
#